data_AF-A0A2E9BQ52-F1
#
_entry.id   AF-A0A2E9BQ52-F1
#
_cell.length_a   1.000
_cell.length_b   1.000
_cell.length_c   1.000
_cell.angle_alpha   90.00
_cell.angle_beta   90.00
_cell.angle_gamma   90.00
#
_symmetry.space_group_name_H-M   'P 1'
#
loop_
_entity.id
_entity.type
_entity.pdbx_description
1 polymer ?
#
loop_
_entity_poly.entity_id
_entity_poly.type
_entity_poly.pdbx_seq_one_letter_code
_entity_poly.pdbx_strand_id
1 'polypeptide(L)'
;MLLACVLASGCGGGDDTAVRPLAVPPIAPADPAPTISVTAPPNPADPTAITRFTSTVPFGEKGSYLSSEQIVYGFGTTAVSDAQYKDVIYTVPLRGTVRYPMAQAGAPGASKVQPSAAGGHPVVVFLHGMHDASDLNNAKGYDYLQKGLAENGYVAFSIDAGKINGLNNINASDAGALARGQLLMTTLDLLRAGNATGVFNGVELPGLKGKLDLDRVGIVGHSRGAEAVAYAVELNKQRVGISYQDVETARRSREAVVQAEAERDKARKRVDAATAVASDLDVKLFLAKAMLQAAQSQSPPAPASLIDFLTQSMQKLLSETTQARARLAAEQVALEEVSAKYRNVNSFSRMINSESEKWLGQVTSPEALRQSGVVLPSATEAPHRIRAVFSLAPINARQLSRVTHVPFATLLPTCDGDVYTLNGAQIFDDSRYTASDESAPKFQIALRGANHNFYNAHWSETDDAQGRAPLYCKAGKIETLRLSPTDQRRNGMFLMESFLRYFVGDEFQFAPYWKGQAPVPSAGCPVGETRCDERVVLTIHQPASQRRLLQNFRSADASAKNANGLATVFENFGKAVQCQTLQLGGSPPRSAACTDPVSQRPVERLFTEGEKYNPSSYDAKTLLIWSITDQAQLQWKTAGPTVAIDTGDLSTQGFDTLSVRVAVLAPIGQEVEIALVDTQGRKAALKGSDFSDALYGIARKPDGAIPLVDAPEDAIYADTGTTRPLLNMVAVPLKAFALHGVDLAHIRQVTLRFPKGSGSVAVTDVQLQRMD
;
A
#
# COMPACT_ATOMS: atom_id res chain seq x y z
N MET A 1 -12.59 -31.46 40.27
CA MET A 1 -13.47 -31.97 41.34
C MET A 1 -14.79 -31.20 41.24
N LEU A 2 -15.78 -31.78 40.55
CA LEU A 2 -16.99 -32.46 41.10
C LEU A 2 -18.11 -31.45 41.41
N LEU A 3 -19.13 -31.33 40.53
CA LEU A 3 -20.47 -32.01 40.55
C LEU A 3 -21.48 -31.26 41.45
N ALA A 4 -22.78 -31.10 41.22
CA ALA A 4 -23.80 -31.66 40.31
C ALA A 4 -25.03 -30.67 40.32
N CYS A 5 -25.83 -30.46 39.26
CA CYS A 5 -27.06 -31.18 38.85
C CYS A 5 -28.01 -31.54 40.02
N VAL A 6 -29.35 -31.48 40.01
CA VAL A 6 -30.48 -31.30 39.05
C VAL A 6 -31.75 -31.25 39.93
N LEU A 7 -32.87 -30.62 39.50
CA LEU A 7 -34.21 -31.24 39.48
C LEU A 7 -35.29 -30.28 38.94
N ALA A 8 -36.22 -30.88 38.20
CA ALA A 8 -37.22 -30.30 37.32
C ALA A 8 -38.65 -30.51 37.86
N SER A 9 -39.65 -30.32 36.97
CA SER A 9 -41.11 -30.51 37.09
C SER A 9 -41.87 -29.36 37.78
N GLY A 10 -43.03 -28.89 37.32
CA GLY A 10 -43.96 -29.32 36.27
C GLY A 10 -45.41 -29.10 36.75
N CYS A 11 -46.22 -28.43 35.92
CA CYS A 11 -47.71 -28.37 35.89
C CYS A 11 -48.53 -27.66 36.99
N GLY A 12 -49.39 -26.72 36.54
CA GLY A 12 -50.84 -26.77 36.84
C GLY A 12 -51.50 -25.53 37.48
N GLY A 13 -52.43 -24.91 36.73
CA GLY A 13 -53.57 -24.07 37.20
C GLY A 13 -53.21 -22.69 37.76
N GLY A 14 -53.97 -21.61 37.56
CA GLY A 14 -55.35 -21.40 37.17
C GLY A 14 -55.82 -20.13 37.90
N ASP A 15 -56.53 -19.26 37.19
CA ASP A 15 -57.16 -18.00 37.63
C ASP A 15 -56.27 -16.89 38.18
N ASP A 16 -56.18 -15.79 37.42
CA ASP A 16 -56.21 -14.50 38.07
C ASP A 16 -57.02 -13.44 37.31
N THR A 17 -57.59 -12.59 38.15
CA THR A 17 -58.72 -11.71 37.92
C THR A 17 -58.43 -10.53 36.99
N ALA A 18 -59.50 -10.08 36.35
CA ALA A 18 -59.50 -9.03 35.35
C ALA A 18 -59.16 -7.64 35.91
N VAL A 19 -58.16 -6.98 35.31
CA VAL A 19 -58.04 -5.53 35.29
C VAL A 19 -58.06 -5.09 33.82
N ARG A 20 -59.10 -4.36 33.42
CA ARG A 20 -59.24 -3.75 32.09
C ARG A 20 -58.29 -2.56 31.95
N PRO A 21 -57.42 -2.49 30.94
CA PRO A 21 -56.85 -1.24 30.46
C PRO A 21 -57.69 -0.69 29.29
N LEU A 22 -57.76 0.64 29.23
CA LEU A 22 -58.45 1.42 28.20
C LEU A 22 -58.00 1.05 26.78
N ALA A 23 -58.97 0.99 25.86
CA ALA A 23 -58.73 0.83 24.44
C ALA A 23 -57.96 2.03 23.88
N VAL A 24 -56.74 1.78 23.43
CA VAL A 24 -56.01 2.65 22.50
C VAL A 24 -56.55 2.37 21.10
N PRO A 25 -56.90 3.38 20.27
CA PRO A 25 -57.35 3.13 18.90
C PRO A 25 -56.23 2.44 18.11
N PRO A 26 -56.54 1.54 17.17
CA PRO A 26 -55.53 0.96 16.32
C PRO A 26 -54.83 2.07 15.54
N ILE A 27 -53.51 2.20 15.74
CA ILE A 27 -52.65 2.96 14.85
C ILE A 27 -52.72 2.24 13.50
N ALA A 28 -53.26 2.91 12.49
CA ALA A 28 -53.23 2.42 11.12
C ALA A 28 -51.77 2.08 10.77
N PRO A 29 -51.49 0.93 10.12
CA PRO A 29 -50.16 0.67 9.61
C PRO A 29 -49.74 1.85 8.73
N ALA A 30 -48.56 2.40 9.00
CA ALA A 30 -47.95 3.40 8.14
C ALA A 30 -47.99 2.87 6.70
N ASP A 31 -48.51 3.67 5.78
CA ASP A 31 -48.51 3.34 4.36
C ASP A 31 -47.11 2.87 3.96
N PRO A 32 -46.98 1.73 3.26
CA PRO A 32 -45.70 1.38 2.67
C PRO A 32 -45.30 2.52 1.74
N ALA A 33 -44.12 3.09 1.97
CA ALA A 33 -43.50 4.03 1.05
C ALA A 33 -43.65 3.46 -0.38
N PRO A 34 -44.03 4.30 -1.37
CA PRO A 34 -44.43 3.83 -2.70
C PRO A 34 -43.38 2.86 -3.23
N THR A 35 -43.78 1.59 -3.35
CA THR A 35 -42.99 0.56 -4.00
C THR A 35 -42.88 0.95 -5.46
N ILE A 36 -41.72 1.53 -5.80
CA ILE A 36 -41.34 1.87 -7.16
C ILE A 36 -41.46 0.58 -7.97
N SER A 37 -42.42 0.54 -8.89
CA SER A 37 -42.61 -0.60 -9.77
C SER A 37 -41.37 -0.73 -10.66
N VAL A 38 -40.68 -1.86 -10.55
CA VAL A 38 -39.71 -2.30 -11.56
C VAL A 38 -40.53 -2.57 -12.82
N THR A 39 -40.50 -1.67 -13.80
CA THR A 39 -41.03 -1.98 -15.12
C THR A 39 -40.21 -3.14 -15.66
N ALA A 40 -40.83 -4.32 -15.74
CA ALA A 40 -40.24 -5.47 -16.40
C ALA A 40 -39.78 -5.05 -17.81
N PRO A 41 -38.57 -5.45 -18.24
CA PRO A 41 -37.98 -4.94 -19.47
C PRO A 41 -38.87 -5.30 -20.67
N PRO A 42 -39.06 -4.41 -21.67
CA PRO A 42 -39.31 -4.89 -23.01
C PRO A 42 -38.12 -5.77 -23.40
N ASN A 43 -38.37 -7.00 -23.86
CA ASN A 43 -37.31 -7.92 -24.30
C ASN A 43 -36.46 -7.18 -25.35
N PRO A 44 -35.21 -6.78 -25.06
CA PRO A 44 -34.48 -5.92 -25.96
C PRO A 44 -34.17 -6.70 -27.24
N ALA A 45 -34.36 -6.06 -28.39
CA ALA A 45 -33.98 -6.64 -29.68
C ALA A 45 -32.47 -6.95 -29.76
N ASP A 46 -31.67 -6.31 -28.90
CA ASP A 46 -30.24 -6.55 -28.71
C ASP A 46 -29.92 -6.77 -27.21
N PRO A 47 -29.62 -8.01 -26.77
CA PRO A 47 -29.29 -8.31 -25.39
C PRO A 47 -27.98 -7.65 -24.91
N THR A 48 -27.09 -7.20 -25.80
CA THR A 48 -25.82 -6.54 -25.41
C THR A 48 -26.02 -5.16 -24.78
N ALA A 49 -27.20 -4.56 -24.93
CA ALA A 49 -27.52 -3.24 -24.38
C ALA A 49 -27.77 -3.24 -22.85
N ILE A 50 -27.87 -4.43 -22.24
CA ILE A 50 -28.11 -4.62 -20.80
C ILE A 50 -27.13 -5.60 -20.14
N THR A 51 -26.09 -6.06 -20.85
CA THR A 51 -25.09 -6.97 -20.27
C THR A 51 -23.93 -6.20 -19.65
N ARG A 52 -23.39 -6.72 -18.53
CA ARG A 52 -22.14 -6.26 -17.92
C ARG A 52 -20.97 -6.25 -18.91
N PHE A 53 -20.88 -7.29 -19.73
CA PHE A 53 -19.81 -7.47 -20.70
C PHE A 53 -20.37 -7.51 -22.12
N THR A 54 -19.74 -6.74 -23.01
CA THR A 54 -20.12 -6.61 -24.43
C THR A 54 -19.02 -7.14 -25.35
N SER A 55 -17.87 -7.54 -24.80
CA SER A 55 -16.69 -7.98 -25.54
C SER A 55 -15.92 -9.07 -24.80
N THR A 56 -14.94 -9.67 -25.48
CA THR A 56 -13.94 -10.56 -24.89
C THR A 56 -12.54 -10.06 -25.24
N VAL A 57 -11.52 -10.57 -24.53
CA VAL A 57 -10.11 -10.26 -24.81
C VAL A 57 -9.32 -11.54 -25.09
N PRO A 58 -8.43 -11.55 -26.09
CA PRO A 58 -7.60 -12.72 -26.41
C PRO A 58 -6.42 -12.81 -25.44
N PHE A 59 -6.36 -13.86 -24.62
CA PHE A 59 -5.25 -14.09 -23.69
C PHE A 59 -4.94 -15.58 -23.50
N GLY A 60 -3.68 -15.90 -23.23
CA GLY A 60 -3.17 -17.27 -23.08
C GLY A 60 -2.68 -17.93 -24.38
N GLU A 61 -2.84 -17.24 -25.51
CA GLU A 61 -2.28 -17.66 -26.79
C GLU A 61 -0.74 -17.51 -26.82
N LYS A 62 -0.08 -18.25 -27.72
CA LYS A 62 1.38 -18.16 -27.89
C LYS A 62 1.77 -16.77 -28.41
N GLY A 63 2.87 -16.25 -27.87
CA GLY A 63 3.48 -15.01 -28.33
C GLY A 63 4.10 -15.14 -29.73
N SER A 64 4.38 -14.00 -30.35
CA SER A 64 4.93 -13.90 -31.71
C SER A 64 6.45 -14.10 -31.78
N TYR A 65 7.12 -14.25 -30.64
CA TYR A 65 8.58 -14.38 -30.53
C TYR A 65 8.98 -15.57 -29.66
N LEU A 66 10.20 -16.07 -29.88
CA LEU A 66 10.89 -16.89 -28.90
C LEU A 66 11.49 -15.98 -27.82
N SER A 67 11.39 -16.39 -26.56
CA SER A 67 12.06 -15.72 -25.44
C SER A 67 13.49 -16.21 -25.29
N SER A 68 14.42 -15.31 -24.96
CA SER A 68 15.75 -15.70 -24.48
C SER A 68 15.65 -16.48 -23.18
N GLU A 69 16.72 -17.22 -22.83
CA GLU A 69 16.90 -17.65 -21.43
C GLU A 69 16.92 -16.45 -20.48
N GLN A 70 16.65 -16.70 -19.19
CA GLN A 70 16.79 -15.67 -18.16
C GLN A 70 18.26 -15.38 -17.93
N ILE A 71 18.69 -14.16 -18.27
CA ILE A 71 20.08 -13.74 -18.08
C ILE A 71 20.18 -12.95 -16.79
N VAL A 72 21.12 -13.31 -15.92
CA VAL A 72 21.51 -12.48 -14.77
C VAL A 72 22.51 -11.43 -15.25
N TYR A 73 22.24 -10.15 -14.99
CA TYR A 73 23.15 -9.05 -15.30
C TYR A 73 23.66 -8.37 -14.03
N GLY A 74 24.81 -7.70 -14.13
CA GLY A 74 25.36 -6.87 -13.06
C GLY A 74 26.16 -5.70 -13.63
N PHE A 75 25.51 -4.55 -13.77
CA PHE A 75 26.06 -3.30 -14.33
C PHE A 75 26.88 -2.48 -13.32
N GLY A 76 27.48 -3.13 -12.32
CA GLY A 76 28.28 -2.49 -11.28
C GLY A 76 27.48 -2.09 -10.04
N THR A 77 27.78 -0.92 -9.48
CA THR A 77 27.27 -0.44 -8.18
C THR A 77 26.79 1.00 -8.31
N THR A 78 25.66 1.32 -7.69
CA THR A 78 25.17 2.69 -7.54
C THR A 78 25.15 3.11 -6.08
N ALA A 79 25.19 4.42 -5.82
CA ALA A 79 24.77 4.97 -4.53
C ALA A 79 23.25 5.22 -4.53
N VAL A 80 22.66 5.18 -3.33
CA VAL A 80 21.28 5.57 -3.05
C VAL A 80 21.22 6.29 -1.70
N SER A 81 20.17 7.08 -1.49
CA SER A 81 19.99 7.90 -0.28
C SER A 81 18.68 7.62 0.42
N ASP A 82 18.64 7.85 1.73
CA ASP A 82 17.40 7.91 2.49
C ASP A 82 16.60 9.19 2.19
N ALA A 83 15.26 9.11 2.26
CA ALA A 83 14.39 10.25 1.98
C ALA A 83 14.53 11.41 2.98
N GLN A 84 14.65 11.11 4.27
CA GLN A 84 14.67 12.09 5.36
C GLN A 84 16.09 12.37 5.84
N TYR A 85 16.92 11.34 5.99
CA TYR A 85 18.27 11.43 6.55
C TYR A 85 19.30 11.54 5.41
N LYS A 86 19.57 12.77 4.96
CA LYS A 86 20.40 13.04 3.76
C LYS A 86 21.86 12.56 3.89
N ASP A 87 22.34 12.37 5.11
CA ASP A 87 23.65 11.81 5.43
C ASP A 87 23.68 10.26 5.33
N VAL A 88 22.53 9.62 5.17
CA VAL A 88 22.42 8.18 4.93
C VAL A 88 22.50 7.92 3.43
N ILE A 89 23.73 7.84 2.94
CA ILE A 89 24.07 7.41 1.59
C ILE A 89 24.78 6.07 1.66
N TYR A 90 24.35 5.13 0.83
CA TYR A 90 24.88 3.78 0.82
C TYR A 90 24.87 3.20 -0.60
N THR A 91 25.78 2.26 -0.83
CA THR A 91 25.96 1.60 -2.11
C THR A 91 25.07 0.36 -2.22
N VAL A 92 24.53 0.13 -3.41
CA VAL A 92 23.74 -1.05 -3.77
C VAL A 92 24.16 -1.55 -5.17
N PRO A 93 24.12 -2.87 -5.43
CA PRO A 93 24.48 -3.41 -6.73
C PRO A 93 23.43 -3.05 -7.79
N LEU A 94 23.88 -2.66 -8.98
CA LEU A 94 23.06 -2.48 -10.18
C LEU A 94 22.93 -3.82 -10.90
N ARG A 95 22.15 -4.75 -10.36
CA ARG A 95 22.03 -6.12 -10.88
C ARG A 95 20.59 -6.58 -10.95
N GLY A 96 20.35 -7.68 -11.65
CA GLY A 96 19.02 -8.21 -11.84
C GLY A 96 18.96 -9.33 -12.86
N THR A 97 17.78 -9.53 -13.44
CA THR A 97 17.57 -10.47 -14.54
C THR A 97 16.94 -9.80 -15.75
N VAL A 98 17.15 -10.36 -16.93
CA VAL A 98 16.50 -9.90 -18.17
C VAL A 98 16.10 -11.08 -19.05
N ARG A 99 14.94 -10.96 -19.70
CA ARG A 99 14.58 -11.72 -20.91
C ARG A 99 14.23 -10.76 -22.04
N TYR A 100 14.51 -11.15 -23.27
CA TYR A 100 14.21 -10.35 -24.44
C TYR A 100 13.72 -11.19 -25.63
N PRO A 101 13.03 -10.57 -26.61
CA PRO A 101 12.57 -11.26 -27.81
C PRO A 101 13.73 -11.63 -28.73
N MET A 102 13.77 -12.90 -29.14
CA MET A 102 14.72 -13.44 -30.11
C MET A 102 14.10 -13.48 -31.51
N ALA A 103 14.20 -14.61 -32.22
CA ALA A 103 13.57 -14.80 -33.52
C ALA A 103 12.03 -14.84 -33.38
N GLN A 104 11.32 -14.52 -34.46
CA GLN A 104 9.88 -14.75 -34.53
C GLN A 104 9.58 -16.23 -34.30
N ALA A 105 8.49 -16.51 -33.59
CA ALA A 105 7.97 -17.86 -33.50
C ALA A 105 7.54 -18.33 -34.90
N GLY A 106 7.78 -19.60 -35.24
CA GLY A 106 7.47 -20.15 -36.56
C GLY A 106 5.98 -20.20 -36.92
N ALA A 107 5.09 -19.81 -35.99
CA ALA A 107 3.66 -19.63 -36.22
C ALA A 107 3.25 -18.20 -35.81
N PRO A 108 2.31 -17.54 -36.51
CA PRO A 108 1.83 -16.22 -36.12
C PRO A 108 1.27 -16.23 -34.70
N GLY A 109 1.85 -15.44 -33.80
CA GLY A 109 1.37 -15.27 -32.43
C GLY A 109 0.25 -14.22 -32.35
N ALA A 110 -0.39 -14.15 -31.18
CA ALA A 110 -1.50 -13.22 -30.91
C ALA A 110 -1.05 -11.77 -30.63
N SER A 111 0.25 -11.57 -30.35
CA SER A 111 0.78 -10.26 -30.02
C SER A 111 0.71 -9.32 -31.22
N LYS A 112 0.18 -8.12 -30.99
CA LYS A 112 0.08 -7.05 -31.99
C LYS A 112 1.15 -5.98 -31.81
N VAL A 113 2.01 -6.10 -30.79
CA VAL A 113 3.08 -5.14 -30.54
C VAL A 113 4.00 -5.03 -31.76
N GLN A 114 4.33 -3.80 -32.12
CA GLN A 114 5.29 -3.52 -33.18
C GLN A 114 6.60 -2.99 -32.56
N PRO A 115 7.77 -3.44 -33.03
CA PRO A 115 9.02 -2.76 -32.74
C PRO A 115 8.99 -1.30 -33.21
N SER A 116 9.83 -0.45 -32.62
CA SER A 116 10.01 0.93 -33.06
C SER A 116 10.61 0.97 -34.47
N ALA A 117 10.63 2.15 -35.10
CA ALA A 117 11.27 2.32 -36.41
C ALA A 117 12.77 1.93 -36.40
N ALA A 118 13.43 2.00 -35.24
CA ALA A 118 14.81 1.58 -35.04
C ALA A 118 14.95 0.08 -34.73
N GLY A 119 13.85 -0.68 -34.71
CA GLY A 119 13.82 -2.12 -34.38
C GLY A 119 13.78 -2.42 -32.88
N GLY A 120 13.61 -1.40 -32.01
CA GLY A 120 13.56 -1.58 -30.56
C GLY A 120 12.22 -2.11 -30.07
N HIS A 121 12.23 -2.92 -29.02
CA HIS A 121 11.04 -3.46 -28.36
C HIS A 121 10.71 -2.66 -27.10
N PRO A 122 9.42 -2.48 -26.75
CA PRO A 122 9.05 -1.81 -25.50
C PRO A 122 9.69 -2.49 -24.28
N VAL A 123 10.02 -1.69 -23.27
CA VAL A 123 10.75 -2.15 -22.09
C VAL A 123 9.81 -2.21 -20.88
N VAL A 124 9.83 -3.33 -20.16
CA VAL A 124 9.15 -3.49 -18.88
C VAL A 124 10.19 -3.72 -17.79
N VAL A 125 10.08 -3.01 -16.67
CA VAL A 125 11.00 -3.16 -15.54
C VAL A 125 10.22 -3.56 -14.28
N PHE A 126 10.55 -4.72 -13.72
CA PHE A 126 10.05 -5.20 -12.43
C PHE A 126 10.96 -4.77 -11.29
N LEU A 127 10.37 -4.40 -10.16
CA LEU A 127 11.07 -4.04 -8.93
C LEU A 127 10.43 -4.76 -7.74
N HIS A 128 11.13 -5.75 -7.18
CA HIS A 128 10.61 -6.55 -6.09
C HIS A 128 10.53 -5.78 -4.77
N GLY A 129 9.81 -6.32 -3.78
CA GLY A 129 9.62 -5.72 -2.45
C GLY A 129 10.62 -6.15 -1.38
N MET A 130 10.16 -6.07 -0.13
CA MET A 130 10.91 -6.50 1.05
C MET A 130 10.72 -8.00 1.26
N HIS A 131 11.79 -8.74 1.00
CA HIS A 131 11.93 -10.15 1.34
C HIS A 131 13.43 -10.36 1.64
N ASP A 132 13.96 -11.58 1.50
CA ASP A 132 15.38 -11.90 1.77
C ASP A 132 16.35 -10.83 1.20
N ALA A 133 17.17 -10.24 2.06
CA ALA A 133 18.07 -9.15 1.70
C ALA A 133 19.36 -9.59 0.97
N SER A 134 19.65 -10.90 0.96
CA SER A 134 20.90 -11.46 0.44
C SER A 134 20.76 -12.14 -0.92
N ASP A 135 19.53 -12.47 -1.32
CA ASP A 135 19.26 -13.38 -2.43
C ASP A 135 18.71 -12.67 -3.68
N LEU A 136 19.29 -13.01 -4.84
CA LEU A 136 18.82 -12.59 -6.16
C LEU A 136 17.47 -13.23 -6.53
N ASN A 137 17.02 -14.25 -5.80
CA ASN A 137 15.75 -14.94 -6.03
C ASN A 137 14.54 -13.99 -6.04
N ASN A 138 14.60 -12.87 -5.31
CA ASN A 138 13.55 -11.85 -5.39
C ASN A 138 13.39 -11.26 -6.80
N ALA A 139 14.51 -11.00 -7.50
CA ALA A 139 14.49 -10.54 -8.87
C ALA A 139 14.17 -11.69 -9.85
N LYS A 140 14.70 -12.90 -9.61
CA LYS A 140 14.46 -14.07 -10.47
C LYS A 140 13.00 -14.52 -10.49
N GLY A 141 12.24 -14.26 -9.43
CA GLY A 141 10.90 -14.83 -9.25
C GLY A 141 9.82 -14.33 -10.21
N TYR A 142 10.11 -13.29 -11.00
CA TYR A 142 9.25 -12.83 -12.07
C TYR A 142 9.58 -13.48 -13.43
N ASP A 143 10.39 -14.54 -13.45
CA ASP A 143 10.83 -15.21 -14.68
C ASP A 143 9.67 -15.57 -15.62
N TYR A 144 8.56 -16.07 -15.07
CA TYR A 144 7.38 -16.45 -15.84
C TYR A 144 6.72 -15.23 -16.54
N LEU A 145 6.67 -14.07 -15.88
CA LEU A 145 6.20 -12.81 -16.48
C LEU A 145 7.19 -12.27 -17.50
N GLN A 146 8.50 -12.30 -17.19
CA GLN A 146 9.55 -11.90 -18.11
C GLN A 146 9.50 -12.75 -19.39
N LYS A 147 9.26 -14.06 -19.25
CA LYS A 147 9.13 -14.99 -20.37
C LYS A 147 7.88 -14.67 -21.20
N GLY A 148 6.71 -14.53 -20.55
CA GLY A 148 5.46 -14.18 -21.23
C GLY A 148 5.56 -12.87 -22.00
N LEU A 149 6.12 -11.82 -21.39
CA LEU A 149 6.37 -10.54 -22.04
C LEU A 149 7.37 -10.64 -23.20
N ALA A 150 8.47 -11.38 -23.05
CA ALA A 150 9.44 -11.58 -24.12
C ALA A 150 8.87 -12.35 -25.31
N GLU A 151 8.06 -13.39 -25.07
CA GLU A 151 7.33 -14.10 -26.14
C GLU A 151 6.33 -13.17 -26.85
N ASN A 152 5.78 -12.20 -26.13
CA ASN A 152 4.88 -11.20 -26.68
C ASN A 152 5.59 -9.95 -27.23
N GLY A 153 6.92 -9.92 -27.31
CA GLY A 153 7.68 -8.86 -28.01
C GLY A 153 8.15 -7.69 -27.14
N TYR A 154 8.34 -7.90 -25.83
CA TYR A 154 8.83 -6.90 -24.88
C TYR A 154 10.18 -7.30 -24.31
N VAL A 155 11.05 -6.34 -23.98
CA VAL A 155 12.24 -6.61 -23.18
C VAL A 155 11.90 -6.43 -21.71
N ALA A 156 12.05 -7.48 -20.91
CA ALA A 156 11.60 -7.50 -19.52
C ALA A 156 12.78 -7.63 -18.55
N PHE A 157 13.06 -6.57 -17.82
CA PHE A 157 14.07 -6.53 -16.75
C PHE A 157 13.43 -6.73 -15.38
N SER A 158 14.16 -7.30 -14.44
CA SER A 158 13.80 -7.37 -13.02
C SER A 158 14.99 -6.95 -12.17
N ILE A 159 14.85 -5.88 -11.41
CA ILE A 159 15.92 -5.26 -10.63
C ILE A 159 15.99 -5.90 -9.24
N ASP A 160 17.22 -6.22 -8.80
CA ASP A 160 17.51 -6.61 -7.42
C ASP A 160 17.66 -5.38 -6.52
N ALA A 161 16.82 -5.33 -5.49
CA ALA A 161 16.84 -4.35 -4.42
C ALA A 161 17.11 -5.00 -3.04
N GLY A 162 17.65 -6.22 -3.00
CA GLY A 162 17.93 -6.94 -1.75
C GLY A 162 18.81 -6.16 -0.77
N LYS A 163 19.83 -5.45 -1.26
CA LYS A 163 20.70 -4.62 -0.39
C LYS A 163 19.97 -3.43 0.25
N ILE A 164 18.90 -2.93 -0.37
CA ILE A 164 18.03 -1.91 0.24
C ILE A 164 17.22 -2.53 1.39
N ASN A 165 16.78 -3.78 1.26
CA ASN A 165 16.07 -4.52 2.33
C ASN A 165 16.93 -4.67 3.59
N GLY A 166 18.23 -4.86 3.42
CA GLY A 166 19.18 -5.03 4.53
C GLY A 166 19.26 -3.85 5.51
N LEU A 167 18.82 -2.65 5.10
CA LEU A 167 18.76 -1.49 5.99
C LEU A 167 17.52 -1.41 6.87
N ASN A 168 16.54 -2.31 6.66
CA ASN A 168 15.32 -2.53 7.43
C ASN A 168 14.50 -1.24 7.75
N ASN A 169 13.39 -1.41 8.48
CA ASN A 169 12.47 -0.30 8.82
C ASN A 169 13.02 0.71 9.83
N ILE A 170 14.13 0.40 10.50
CA ILE A 170 14.69 1.25 11.56
C ILE A 170 15.50 2.40 10.94
N ASN A 171 16.09 2.18 9.76
CA ASN A 171 16.96 3.16 9.10
C ASN A 171 16.46 3.66 7.74
N ALA A 172 15.49 2.99 7.12
CA ALA A 172 14.81 3.50 5.93
C ALA A 172 13.58 4.32 6.34
N SER A 173 13.72 5.64 6.32
CA SER A 173 12.69 6.57 6.76
C SER A 173 11.39 6.38 6.00
N ASP A 174 11.46 6.09 4.70
CA ASP A 174 10.34 5.88 3.79
C ASP A 174 10.19 4.42 3.34
N ALA A 175 10.62 3.48 4.18
CA ALA A 175 10.68 2.05 3.87
C ALA A 175 11.52 1.70 2.62
N GLY A 176 12.32 2.65 2.11
CA GLY A 176 13.26 2.49 1.00
C GLY A 176 12.71 2.96 -0.35
N ALA A 177 11.57 3.67 -0.39
CA ALA A 177 10.94 4.09 -1.65
C ALA A 177 11.85 5.00 -2.51
N LEU A 178 12.47 6.03 -1.92
CA LEU A 178 13.42 6.90 -2.62
C LEU A 178 14.62 6.12 -3.13
N ALA A 179 15.24 5.30 -2.28
CA ALA A 179 16.41 4.53 -2.64
C ALA A 179 16.13 3.58 -3.81
N ARG A 180 14.95 2.94 -3.80
CA ARG A 180 14.45 2.07 -4.88
C ARG A 180 14.16 2.85 -6.15
N GLY A 181 13.58 4.04 -6.04
CA GLY A 181 13.37 4.95 -7.16
C GLY A 181 14.68 5.39 -7.81
N GLN A 182 15.69 5.77 -7.01
CA GLN A 182 17.03 6.12 -7.49
C GLN A 182 17.72 4.93 -8.18
N LEU A 183 17.60 3.73 -7.61
CA LEU A 183 18.10 2.50 -8.23
C LEU A 183 17.44 2.24 -9.60
N LEU A 184 16.12 2.41 -9.69
CA LEU A 184 15.36 2.28 -10.94
C LEU A 184 15.78 3.31 -11.98
N MET A 185 15.86 4.60 -11.61
CA MET A 185 16.28 5.67 -12.53
C MET A 185 17.69 5.45 -13.04
N THR A 186 18.63 5.12 -12.14
CA THR A 186 20.02 4.85 -12.52
C THR A 186 20.12 3.65 -13.46
N THR A 187 19.31 2.61 -13.24
CA THR A 187 19.23 1.47 -14.15
C THR A 187 18.74 1.91 -15.54
N LEU A 188 17.67 2.71 -15.61
CA LEU A 188 17.15 3.21 -16.89
C LEU A 188 18.14 4.13 -17.62
N ASP A 189 18.92 4.95 -16.90
CA ASP A 189 20.00 5.76 -17.47
C ASP A 189 21.06 4.89 -18.13
N LEU A 190 21.49 3.81 -17.46
CA LEU A 190 22.46 2.85 -18.02
C LEU A 190 21.89 2.10 -19.22
N LEU A 191 20.62 1.70 -19.18
CA LEU A 191 19.95 1.08 -20.32
C LEU A 191 19.91 2.02 -21.53
N ARG A 192 19.64 3.32 -21.31
CA ARG A 192 19.69 4.35 -22.36
C ARG A 192 21.09 4.48 -22.95
N ALA A 193 22.10 4.61 -22.11
CA ALA A 193 23.48 4.79 -22.52
C ALA A 193 24.02 3.58 -23.31
N GLY A 194 23.69 2.36 -22.89
CA GLY A 194 24.21 1.13 -23.49
C GLY A 194 23.40 0.58 -24.66
N ASN A 195 22.19 1.08 -24.92
CA ASN A 195 21.27 0.49 -25.91
C ASN A 195 21.92 0.34 -27.29
N ALA A 196 22.54 1.39 -27.83
CA ALA A 196 23.10 1.36 -29.18
C ALA A 196 24.30 0.40 -29.34
N THR A 197 25.08 0.21 -28.27
CA THR A 197 26.31 -0.59 -28.29
C THR A 197 26.09 -2.03 -27.81
N GLY A 198 25.08 -2.27 -26.98
CA GLY A 198 24.92 -3.50 -26.21
C GLY A 198 25.89 -3.58 -25.03
N VAL A 199 26.52 -2.47 -24.64
CA VAL A 199 27.50 -2.39 -23.54
C VAL A 199 26.98 -1.45 -22.46
N PHE A 200 26.67 -2.01 -21.29
CA PHE A 200 26.00 -1.32 -20.19
C PHE A 200 26.97 -1.17 -19.02
N ASN A 201 27.48 0.04 -18.80
CA ASN A 201 28.51 0.32 -17.80
C ASN A 201 29.72 -0.65 -17.90
N GLY A 202 30.22 -0.84 -19.13
CA GLY A 202 31.35 -1.75 -19.41
C GLY A 202 30.98 -3.24 -19.49
N VAL A 203 29.72 -3.61 -19.25
CA VAL A 203 29.24 -5.00 -19.32
C VAL A 203 28.60 -5.28 -20.67
N GLU A 204 29.17 -6.21 -21.43
CA GLU A 204 28.63 -6.61 -22.73
C GLU A 204 27.41 -7.54 -22.57
N LEU A 205 26.29 -7.13 -23.13
CA LEU A 205 25.11 -7.95 -23.37
C LEU A 205 24.74 -7.82 -24.85
N PRO A 206 25.49 -8.46 -25.77
CA PRO A 206 25.36 -8.25 -27.21
C PRO A 206 23.95 -8.59 -27.72
N GLY A 207 23.26 -9.52 -27.06
CA GLY A 207 21.87 -9.85 -27.34
C GLY A 207 20.89 -8.70 -27.16
N LEU A 208 21.23 -7.63 -26.43
CA LEU A 208 20.40 -6.44 -26.22
C LEU A 208 20.77 -5.24 -27.11
N LYS A 209 21.80 -5.36 -27.95
CA LYS A 209 22.24 -4.26 -28.82
C LYS A 209 21.09 -3.80 -29.73
N GLY A 210 20.69 -2.55 -29.59
CA GLY A 210 19.60 -1.91 -30.35
C GLY A 210 18.21 -2.44 -30.04
N LYS A 211 18.02 -3.29 -29.02
CA LYS A 211 16.73 -3.94 -28.74
C LYS A 211 15.79 -3.13 -27.86
N LEU A 212 16.23 -2.04 -27.25
CA LEU A 212 15.41 -1.30 -26.28
C LEU A 212 14.71 -0.12 -26.95
N ASP A 213 13.38 -0.09 -26.86
CA ASP A 213 12.59 1.11 -27.11
C ASP A 213 12.26 1.80 -25.78
N LEU A 214 13.10 2.79 -25.44
CA LEU A 214 12.99 3.54 -24.19
C LEU A 214 12.02 4.73 -24.27
N ASP A 215 11.30 4.88 -25.40
CA ASP A 215 10.13 5.76 -25.50
C ASP A 215 8.84 5.06 -25.03
N ARG A 216 8.90 3.73 -24.85
CA ARG A 216 7.81 2.88 -24.37
C ARG A 216 8.25 2.05 -23.16
N VAL A 217 8.31 2.69 -21.98
CA VAL A 217 8.72 2.04 -20.72
C VAL A 217 7.52 1.81 -19.80
N GLY A 218 7.29 0.56 -19.39
CA GLY A 218 6.39 0.19 -18.30
C GLY A 218 7.17 -0.18 -17.04
N ILE A 219 6.67 0.21 -15.87
CA ILE A 219 7.28 -0.17 -14.59
C ILE A 219 6.28 -0.91 -13.70
N VAL A 220 6.73 -2.01 -13.13
CA VAL A 220 5.95 -2.86 -12.22
C VAL A 220 6.71 -2.97 -10.91
N GLY A 221 6.04 -2.70 -9.80
CA GLY A 221 6.63 -2.84 -8.48
C GLY A 221 5.79 -3.76 -7.62
N HIS A 222 6.42 -4.52 -6.73
CA HIS A 222 5.74 -5.39 -5.78
C HIS A 222 6.01 -4.93 -4.35
N SER A 223 4.98 -4.83 -3.48
CA SER A 223 5.13 -4.51 -2.06
C SER A 223 5.80 -3.15 -1.87
N ARG A 224 6.98 -3.08 -1.24
CA ARG A 224 7.78 -1.84 -1.18
C ARG A 224 8.26 -1.34 -2.54
N GLY A 225 8.50 -2.27 -3.46
CA GLY A 225 8.80 -1.93 -4.85
C GLY A 225 7.61 -1.26 -5.53
N ALA A 226 6.38 -1.59 -5.14
CA ALA A 226 5.15 -1.02 -5.69
C ALA A 226 4.94 0.43 -5.28
N GLU A 227 5.27 0.80 -4.03
CA GLU A 227 5.33 2.20 -3.60
C GLU A 227 6.43 2.95 -4.36
N ALA A 228 7.61 2.32 -4.52
CA ALA A 228 8.73 2.93 -5.21
C ALA A 228 8.47 3.23 -6.69
N VAL A 229 7.82 2.33 -7.45
CA VAL A 229 7.49 2.62 -8.86
C VAL A 229 6.40 3.67 -9.02
N ALA A 230 5.48 3.79 -8.06
CA ALA A 230 4.51 4.86 -8.04
C ALA A 230 5.19 6.21 -7.76
N TYR A 231 6.07 6.26 -6.75
CA TYR A 231 6.89 7.44 -6.46
C TYR A 231 7.88 7.79 -7.59
N ALA A 232 8.35 6.79 -8.34
CA ALA A 232 9.29 6.96 -9.44
C ALA A 232 8.78 7.89 -10.54
N VAL A 233 7.45 8.06 -10.71
CA VAL A 233 6.90 9.02 -11.67
C VAL A 233 7.28 10.45 -11.31
N GLU A 234 7.17 10.82 -10.03
CA GLU A 234 7.57 12.14 -9.55
C GLU A 234 9.10 12.28 -9.53
N LEU A 235 9.81 11.25 -9.07
CA LEU A 235 11.28 11.23 -9.08
C LEU A 235 11.87 11.39 -10.49
N ASN A 236 11.24 10.79 -11.49
CA ASN A 236 11.64 10.90 -12.88
C ASN A 236 11.41 12.30 -13.44
N LYS A 237 10.32 12.98 -13.04
CA LYS A 237 10.05 14.38 -13.41
C LYS A 237 11.09 15.32 -12.78
N GLN A 238 11.39 15.12 -11.50
CA GLN A 238 12.31 15.96 -10.74
C GLN A 238 13.78 15.63 -10.98
N ARG A 239 14.08 14.43 -11.47
CA ARG A 239 15.43 13.85 -11.56
C ARG A 239 16.20 14.04 -10.24
N VAL A 240 15.69 13.42 -9.18
CA VAL A 240 16.34 13.51 -7.86
C VAL A 240 17.62 12.65 -7.83
N GLY A 241 18.77 13.30 -8.01
CA GLY A 241 20.09 12.66 -8.01
C GLY A 241 20.84 12.73 -6.67
N ILE A 242 22.10 12.27 -6.70
CA ILE A 242 23.07 12.42 -5.62
C ILE A 242 24.31 13.13 -6.18
N SER A 243 24.76 14.18 -5.51
CA SER A 243 25.98 14.92 -5.88
C SER A 243 27.19 14.46 -5.06
N TYR A 244 28.40 14.81 -5.52
CA TYR A 244 29.60 14.62 -4.71
C TYR A 244 29.52 15.37 -3.37
N GLN A 245 28.85 16.53 -3.31
CA GLN A 245 28.68 17.29 -2.07
C GLN A 245 27.85 16.53 -1.03
N ASP A 246 26.85 15.76 -1.48
CA ASP A 246 26.05 14.90 -0.60
C ASP A 246 26.91 13.77 -0.03
N VAL A 247 27.70 13.11 -0.90
CA VAL A 247 28.64 12.05 -0.51
C VAL A 247 29.68 12.56 0.50
N GLU A 248 30.25 13.73 0.24
CA GLU A 248 31.22 14.39 1.11
C GLU A 248 30.59 14.75 2.48
N THR A 249 29.34 15.19 2.48
CA THR A 249 28.60 15.49 3.72
C THR A 249 28.38 14.21 4.53
N ALA A 250 27.91 13.12 3.90
CA ALA A 250 27.75 11.82 4.54
C ALA A 250 29.07 11.28 5.11
N ARG A 251 30.18 11.41 4.36
CA ARG A 251 31.52 11.01 4.82
C ARG A 251 31.95 11.79 6.06
N ARG A 252 31.85 13.13 6.04
CA ARG A 252 32.25 13.99 7.16
C ARG A 252 31.45 13.71 8.43
N SER A 253 30.14 13.45 8.30
CA SER A 253 29.30 13.07 9.44
C SER A 253 29.82 11.80 10.11
N ARG A 254 30.23 10.80 9.32
CA ARG A 254 30.80 9.55 9.85
C ARG A 254 32.17 9.73 10.49
N GLU A 255 33.03 10.53 9.87
CA GLU A 255 34.35 10.85 10.45
C GLU A 255 34.22 11.57 11.79
N ALA A 256 33.25 12.47 11.94
CA ALA A 256 32.98 13.15 13.19
C ALA A 256 32.59 12.16 14.32
N VAL A 257 31.84 11.10 14.00
CA VAL A 257 31.48 10.04 14.95
C VAL A 257 32.71 9.25 15.37
N VAL A 258 33.54 8.81 14.41
CA VAL A 258 34.78 8.08 14.68
C VAL A 258 35.74 8.90 15.54
N GLN A 259 35.89 10.19 15.25
CA GLN A 259 36.72 11.10 16.05
C GLN A 259 36.16 11.26 17.47
N ALA A 260 34.85 11.45 17.64
CA ALA A 260 34.24 11.59 18.95
C ALA A 260 34.35 10.29 19.78
N GLU A 261 34.23 9.13 19.14
CA GLU A 261 34.45 7.83 19.79
C GLU A 261 35.90 7.67 20.26
N ALA A 262 36.88 7.99 19.41
CA ALA A 262 38.28 7.94 19.79
C ALA A 262 38.61 8.85 20.98
N GLU A 263 38.03 10.05 21.03
CA GLU A 263 38.19 10.96 22.19
C GLU A 263 37.53 10.41 23.45
N ARG A 264 36.35 9.78 23.34
CA ARG A 264 35.66 9.12 24.45
C ARG A 264 36.51 7.98 25.01
N ASP A 265 37.11 7.17 24.14
CA ASP A 265 37.93 6.04 24.55
C ASP A 265 39.26 6.49 25.19
N LYS A 266 39.86 7.60 24.72
CA LYS A 266 40.97 8.25 25.41
C LYS A 266 40.58 8.74 26.80
N ALA A 267 39.41 9.38 26.94
CA ALA A 267 38.91 9.83 28.24
C ALA A 267 38.63 8.65 29.20
N ARG A 268 38.08 7.55 28.68
CA ARG A 268 37.88 6.31 29.44
C ARG A 268 39.19 5.78 30.01
N LYS A 269 40.23 5.69 29.17
CA LYS A 269 41.57 5.25 29.62
C LYS A 269 42.16 6.14 30.71
N ARG A 270 41.91 7.46 30.68
CA ARG A 270 42.34 8.37 31.76
C ARG A 270 41.60 8.11 33.07
N VAL A 271 40.29 7.86 33.01
CA VAL A 271 39.49 7.46 34.19
C VAL A 271 39.99 6.13 34.75
N ASP A 272 40.27 5.14 33.91
CA ASP A 272 40.80 3.83 34.35
C ASP A 272 42.16 4.00 35.05
N ALA A 273 43.06 4.80 34.46
CA ALA A 273 44.36 5.11 35.06
C ALA A 273 44.24 5.87 36.39
N ALA A 274 43.36 6.87 36.47
CA ALA A 274 43.11 7.64 37.70
C ALA A 274 42.47 6.76 38.79
N THR A 275 41.60 5.83 38.41
CA THR A 275 40.98 4.85 39.31
C THR A 275 42.03 3.93 39.92
N ALA A 276 42.93 3.38 39.10
CA ALA A 276 44.02 2.53 39.57
C ALA A 276 44.91 3.23 40.60
N VAL A 277 45.27 4.50 40.36
CA VAL A 277 46.06 5.32 41.29
C VAL A 277 45.30 5.59 42.59
N ALA A 278 44.03 6.01 42.51
CA ALA A 278 43.21 6.26 43.68
C ALA A 278 42.99 5.00 44.52
N SER A 279 42.74 3.84 43.90
CA SER A 279 42.56 2.56 44.60
C SER A 279 43.84 2.09 45.31
N ASP A 280 45.01 2.20 44.67
CA ASP A 280 46.30 1.87 45.30
C ASP A 280 46.57 2.76 46.54
N LEU A 281 46.34 4.08 46.41
CA LEU A 281 46.49 5.01 47.52
C LEU A 281 45.46 4.76 48.63
N ASP A 282 44.23 4.38 48.29
CA ASP A 282 43.20 4.02 49.28
C ASP A 282 43.59 2.77 50.10
N VAL A 283 44.16 1.75 49.45
CA VAL A 283 44.70 0.56 50.14
C VAL A 283 45.87 0.93 51.05
N LYS A 284 46.82 1.73 50.56
CA LYS A 284 47.96 2.21 51.36
C LYS A 284 47.51 3.03 52.56
N LEU A 285 46.55 3.93 52.37
CA LEU A 285 45.98 4.75 53.44
C LEU A 285 45.25 3.88 54.48
N PHE A 286 44.50 2.87 54.05
CA PHE A 286 43.85 1.91 54.95
C PHE A 286 44.88 1.17 55.81
N LEU A 287 45.94 0.63 55.20
CA LEU A 287 47.02 -0.04 55.92
C LEU A 287 47.75 0.90 56.89
N ALA A 288 48.06 2.13 56.47
CA ALA A 288 48.70 3.13 57.33
C ALA A 288 47.84 3.50 58.55
N LYS A 289 46.51 3.64 58.38
CA LYS A 289 45.57 3.84 59.49
C LYS A 289 45.54 2.65 60.44
N ALA A 290 45.50 1.43 59.91
CA ALA A 290 45.51 0.21 60.71
C ALA A 290 46.83 0.06 61.51
N MET A 291 47.98 0.34 60.89
CA MET A 291 49.29 0.32 61.55
C MET A 291 49.39 1.36 62.66
N LEU A 292 48.93 2.59 62.42
CA LEU A 292 48.91 3.64 63.44
C LEU A 292 48.01 3.25 64.62
N GLN A 293 46.80 2.75 64.34
CA GLN A 293 45.87 2.29 65.37
C GLN A 293 46.46 1.15 66.20
N ALA A 294 47.08 0.15 65.54
CA ALA A 294 47.73 -0.96 66.22
C ALA A 294 48.90 -0.50 67.10
N ALA A 295 49.71 0.48 66.65
CA ALA A 295 50.80 1.06 67.44
C ALA A 295 50.29 1.82 68.68
N GLN A 296 49.14 2.50 68.55
CA GLN A 296 48.49 3.22 69.65
C GLN A 296 47.79 2.30 70.65
N SER A 297 47.28 1.15 70.21
CA SER A 297 46.53 0.20 71.05
C SER A 297 47.37 -0.91 71.69
N GLN A 298 48.68 -0.95 71.46
CA GLN A 298 49.61 -1.88 72.12
C GLN A 298 49.71 -1.59 73.63
N SER A 299 49.98 -2.62 74.44
CA SER A 299 50.21 -2.47 75.88
C SER A 299 51.52 -3.18 76.29
N PRO A 300 52.58 -2.43 76.66
CA PRO A 300 52.65 -0.96 76.62
C PRO A 300 52.63 -0.41 75.17
N PRO A 301 52.21 0.86 74.94
CA PRO A 301 52.17 1.46 73.61
C PRO A 301 53.54 1.48 72.92
N ALA A 302 53.53 1.52 71.59
CA ALA A 302 54.75 1.67 70.81
C ALA A 302 55.49 3.00 71.15
N PRO A 303 56.81 3.11 70.90
CA PRO A 303 57.57 4.32 71.18
C PRO A 303 56.99 5.56 70.48
N ALA A 304 57.01 6.72 71.16
CA ALA A 304 56.45 7.97 70.65
C ALA A 304 57.00 8.36 69.26
N SER A 305 58.30 8.13 69.01
CA SER A 305 58.93 8.38 67.70
C SER A 305 58.36 7.54 66.56
N LEU A 306 57.91 6.30 66.84
CA LEU A 306 57.24 5.45 65.85
C LEU A 306 55.80 5.92 65.59
N ILE A 307 55.08 6.32 66.63
CA ILE A 307 53.72 6.88 66.51
C ILE A 307 53.75 8.18 65.68
N ASP A 308 54.71 9.07 65.94
CA ASP A 308 54.88 10.32 65.18
C ASP A 308 55.21 10.04 63.71
N PHE A 309 56.11 9.08 63.43
CA PHE A 309 56.43 8.68 62.06
C PHE A 309 55.22 8.10 61.32
N LEU A 310 54.45 7.21 61.95
CA LEU A 310 53.24 6.62 61.37
C LEU A 310 52.14 7.68 61.17
N THR A 311 52.05 8.66 62.07
CA THR A 311 51.12 9.80 61.95
C THR A 311 51.46 10.66 60.76
N GLN A 312 52.73 11.06 60.59
CA GLN A 312 53.18 11.84 59.43
C GLN A 312 52.99 11.08 58.12
N SER A 313 53.32 9.78 58.11
CA SER A 313 53.14 8.91 56.93
C SER A 313 51.66 8.77 56.54
N MET A 314 50.77 8.60 57.53
CA MET A 314 49.32 8.54 57.31
C MET A 314 48.77 9.88 56.81
N GLN A 315 49.20 11.01 57.37
CA GLN A 315 48.79 12.35 56.91
C GLN A 315 49.25 12.63 55.48
N LYS A 316 50.47 12.22 55.12
CA LYS A 316 50.97 12.30 53.73
C LYS A 316 50.09 11.50 52.78
N LEU A 317 49.83 10.22 53.09
CA LEU A 317 48.95 9.36 52.29
C LEU A 317 47.53 9.93 52.20
N LEU A 318 46.99 10.50 53.27
CA LEU A 318 45.67 11.14 53.26
C LEU A 318 45.61 12.30 52.26
N SER A 319 46.65 13.14 52.20
CA SER A 319 46.76 14.24 51.23
C SER A 319 46.85 13.70 49.80
N GLU A 320 47.73 12.72 49.55
CA GLU A 320 47.91 12.08 48.25
C GLU A 320 46.62 11.40 47.75
N THR A 321 45.94 10.65 48.62
CA THR A 321 44.63 10.04 48.34
C THR A 321 43.58 11.11 48.02
N THR A 322 43.55 12.22 48.75
CA THR A 322 42.58 13.30 48.50
C THR A 322 42.79 13.93 47.13
N GLN A 323 44.06 14.18 46.74
CA GLN A 323 44.40 14.69 45.42
C GLN A 323 44.08 13.68 44.31
N ALA A 324 44.37 12.40 44.52
CA ALA A 324 44.04 11.35 43.56
C ALA A 324 42.53 11.20 43.34
N ARG A 325 41.73 11.29 44.41
CA ARG A 325 40.25 11.30 44.33
C ARG A 325 39.72 12.54 43.61
N ALA A 326 40.27 13.72 43.89
CA ALA A 326 39.90 14.94 43.17
C ALA A 326 40.23 14.83 41.67
N ARG A 327 41.37 14.23 41.32
CA ARG A 327 41.74 13.98 39.93
C ARG A 327 40.84 12.94 39.26
N LEU A 328 40.50 11.84 39.93
CA LEU A 328 39.53 10.87 39.44
C LEU A 328 38.18 11.54 39.15
N ALA A 329 37.67 12.37 40.08
CA ALA A 329 36.43 13.11 39.88
C ALA A 329 36.51 14.06 38.66
N ALA A 330 37.63 14.76 38.48
CA ALA A 330 37.84 15.63 37.30
C ALA A 330 37.86 14.84 35.99
N GLU A 331 38.54 13.68 35.93
CA GLU A 331 38.55 12.83 34.74
C GLU A 331 37.17 12.21 34.45
N GLN A 332 36.38 11.90 35.49
CA GLN A 332 34.99 11.44 35.34
C GLN A 332 34.09 12.53 34.72
N VAL A 333 34.24 13.79 35.15
CA VAL A 333 33.52 14.93 34.54
C VAL A 333 33.93 15.10 33.07
N ALA A 334 35.23 15.07 32.77
CA ALA A 334 35.73 15.17 31.40
C ALA A 334 35.23 14.04 30.49
N LEU A 335 35.16 12.82 31.02
CA LEU A 335 34.56 11.69 30.31
C LEU A 335 33.07 11.91 30.03
N GLU A 336 32.31 12.47 30.98
CA GLU A 336 30.88 12.74 30.77
C GLU A 336 30.66 13.81 29.69
N GLU A 337 31.47 14.87 29.67
CA GLU A 337 31.43 15.90 28.63
C GLU A 337 31.69 15.32 27.23
N VAL A 338 32.76 14.52 27.09
CA VAL A 338 33.08 13.86 25.81
C VAL A 338 32.03 12.80 25.44
N SER A 339 31.47 12.09 26.43
CA SER A 339 30.39 11.12 26.21
C SER A 339 29.10 11.82 25.74
N ALA A 340 28.78 13.00 26.27
CA ALA A 340 27.67 13.82 25.79
C ALA A 340 27.88 14.28 24.34
N LYS A 341 29.10 14.73 24.00
CA LYS A 341 29.46 15.08 22.62
C LYS A 341 29.32 13.88 21.68
N TYR A 342 29.81 12.70 22.07
CA TYR A 342 29.66 11.46 21.32
C TYR A 342 28.17 11.11 21.12
N ARG A 343 27.35 11.17 22.16
CA ARG A 343 25.89 10.93 22.05
C ARG A 343 25.22 11.88 21.06
N ASN A 344 25.62 13.16 21.05
CA ASN A 344 25.06 14.16 20.15
C ASN A 344 25.46 13.95 18.68
N VAL A 345 26.69 13.53 18.38
CA VAL A 345 27.09 13.24 16.99
C VAL A 345 26.60 11.87 16.53
N ASN A 346 26.52 10.89 17.43
CA ASN A 346 26.09 9.53 17.13
C ASN A 346 24.56 9.40 16.99
N SER A 347 23.77 10.28 17.62
CA SER A 347 22.30 10.25 17.51
C SER A 347 21.79 10.46 16.08
N PHE A 348 22.58 11.09 15.22
CA PHE A 348 22.28 11.26 13.79
C PHE A 348 22.88 10.14 12.92
N SER A 349 23.85 9.38 13.44
CA SER A 349 24.54 8.32 12.69
C SER A 349 23.67 7.08 12.58
N ARG A 350 23.11 6.86 11.39
CA ARG A 350 22.37 5.62 11.07
C ARG A 350 23.29 4.58 10.47
N MET A 351 23.01 3.31 10.78
CA MET A 351 23.76 2.19 10.20
C MET A 351 23.56 2.14 8.69
N ILE A 352 24.66 1.91 7.98
CA ILE A 352 24.67 1.53 6.56
C ILE A 352 25.44 0.22 6.40
N ASN A 353 25.43 -0.38 5.21
CA ASN A 353 26.23 -1.58 4.98
C ASN A 353 27.74 -1.27 5.03
N SER A 354 28.52 -2.27 5.45
CA SER A 354 29.96 -2.14 5.64
C SER A 354 30.71 -1.77 4.36
N GLU A 355 30.21 -2.21 3.20
CA GLU A 355 30.77 -1.85 1.89
C GLU A 355 30.67 -0.34 1.65
N SER A 356 29.57 0.27 2.10
CA SER A 356 29.33 1.72 2.00
C SER A 356 30.20 2.51 2.98
N GLU A 357 30.41 2.00 4.20
CA GLU A 357 31.30 2.65 5.17
C GLU A 357 32.73 2.74 4.62
N LYS A 358 33.22 1.63 4.04
CA LYS A 358 34.52 1.57 3.38
C LYS A 358 34.59 2.53 2.19
N TRP A 359 33.57 2.53 1.33
CA TRP A 359 33.52 3.41 0.16
C TRP A 359 33.54 4.89 0.55
N LEU A 360 32.69 5.31 1.49
CA LEU A 360 32.65 6.70 1.96
C LEU A 360 34.01 7.15 2.51
N GLY A 361 34.70 6.30 3.28
CA GLY A 361 36.04 6.60 3.79
C GLY A 361 37.12 6.79 2.71
N GLN A 362 36.90 6.29 1.49
CA GLN A 362 37.83 6.40 0.37
C GLN A 362 37.52 7.57 -0.57
N VAL A 363 36.27 8.03 -0.63
CA VAL A 363 35.82 9.09 -1.54
C VAL A 363 36.14 10.48 -0.96
N THR A 364 37.41 10.87 -1.03
CA THR A 364 37.91 12.15 -0.50
C THR A 364 37.95 13.29 -1.52
N SER A 365 37.64 13.00 -2.79
CA SER A 365 37.60 13.98 -3.89
C SER A 365 36.68 13.52 -5.04
N PRO A 366 36.29 14.41 -5.97
CA PRO A 366 35.56 14.02 -7.16
C PRO A 366 36.31 13.01 -8.06
N GLU A 367 37.65 13.05 -8.06
CA GLU A 367 38.49 12.06 -8.77
C GLU A 367 38.39 10.68 -8.10
N ALA A 368 38.50 10.63 -6.76
CA ALA A 368 38.36 9.39 -6.02
C ALA A 368 36.96 8.77 -6.20
N LEU A 369 35.90 9.58 -6.26
CA LEU A 369 34.56 9.13 -6.61
C LEU A 369 34.51 8.49 -8.00
N ARG A 370 35.09 9.16 -9.02
CA ARG A 370 35.13 8.61 -10.39
C ARG A 370 35.90 7.30 -10.46
N GLN A 371 37.04 7.21 -9.76
CA GLN A 371 37.86 6.00 -9.70
C GLN A 371 37.22 4.86 -8.90
N SER A 372 36.27 5.16 -7.99
CA SER A 372 35.59 4.12 -7.22
C SER A 372 34.64 3.26 -8.05
N GLY A 373 34.29 3.69 -9.27
CA GLY A 373 33.36 2.99 -10.16
C GLY A 373 31.91 2.96 -9.67
N VAL A 374 31.57 3.74 -8.64
CA VAL A 374 30.19 3.86 -8.14
C VAL A 374 29.47 4.90 -8.97
N VAL A 375 28.37 4.50 -9.60
CA VAL A 375 27.51 5.40 -10.37
C VAL A 375 26.63 6.18 -9.39
N LEU A 376 26.53 7.50 -9.56
CA LEU A 376 25.59 8.31 -8.78
C LEU A 376 24.28 8.49 -9.57
N PRO A 377 23.10 8.42 -8.91
CA PRO A 377 21.84 8.79 -9.53
C PRO A 377 21.92 10.19 -10.12
N SER A 378 21.59 10.34 -11.40
CA SER A 378 21.77 11.60 -12.11
C SER A 378 20.64 12.59 -11.85
N ALA A 379 21.02 13.82 -11.52
CA ALA A 379 20.11 14.97 -11.44
C ALA A 379 19.95 15.75 -12.75
N THR A 380 20.73 15.42 -13.78
CA THR A 380 20.82 16.21 -15.02
C THR A 380 20.41 15.43 -16.26
N GLU A 381 20.30 14.10 -16.16
CA GLU A 381 19.81 13.26 -17.26
C GLU A 381 18.35 13.59 -17.60
N ALA A 382 17.99 13.47 -18.88
CA ALA A 382 16.61 13.70 -19.30
C ALA A 382 15.65 12.67 -18.65
N PRO A 383 14.44 13.08 -18.23
CA PRO A 383 13.41 12.16 -17.78
C PRO A 383 13.14 11.02 -18.76
N HIS A 384 12.89 9.81 -18.26
CA HIS A 384 12.47 8.66 -19.05
C HIS A 384 11.00 8.79 -19.45
N ARG A 385 10.62 8.20 -20.59
CA ARG A 385 9.22 8.14 -21.03
C ARG A 385 8.53 6.93 -20.41
N ILE A 386 8.12 7.08 -19.15
CA ILE A 386 7.30 6.08 -18.44
C ILE A 386 5.86 6.18 -18.98
N ARG A 387 5.40 5.11 -19.63
CA ARG A 387 4.06 5.01 -20.25
C ARG A 387 3.02 4.33 -19.37
N ALA A 388 3.42 3.53 -18.39
CA ALA A 388 2.49 2.85 -17.50
C ALA A 388 3.16 2.45 -16.18
N VAL A 389 2.38 2.47 -15.09
CA VAL A 389 2.82 2.03 -13.75
C VAL A 389 1.86 0.99 -13.19
N PHE A 390 2.38 -0.14 -12.73
CA PHE A 390 1.60 -1.18 -12.07
C PHE A 390 2.17 -1.44 -10.66
N SER A 391 1.38 -1.15 -9.64
CA SER A 391 1.69 -1.42 -8.23
C SER A 391 1.01 -2.71 -7.78
N LEU A 392 1.79 -3.77 -7.61
CA LEU A 392 1.35 -5.07 -7.13
C LEU A 392 1.49 -5.14 -5.61
N ALA A 393 0.40 -5.45 -4.91
CA ALA A 393 0.34 -5.57 -3.45
C ALA A 393 1.07 -4.45 -2.68
N PRO A 394 0.80 -3.16 -2.99
CA PRO A 394 1.61 -2.07 -2.47
C PRO A 394 1.47 -1.85 -0.96
N ILE A 395 2.58 -1.44 -0.35
CA ILE A 395 2.53 -0.63 0.87
C ILE A 395 2.33 0.85 0.52
N ASN A 396 2.08 1.68 1.53
CA ASN A 396 2.08 3.14 1.40
C ASN A 396 2.69 3.77 2.67
N ALA A 397 4.01 3.60 2.88
CA ALA A 397 4.69 3.99 4.12
C ALA A 397 4.74 5.50 4.36
N ARG A 398 4.81 6.32 3.30
CA ARG A 398 4.83 7.79 3.45
C ARG A 398 3.78 8.57 2.66
N GLN A 399 2.95 7.90 1.87
CA GLN A 399 1.86 8.56 1.15
C GLN A 399 2.36 9.64 0.18
N LEU A 400 3.56 9.41 -0.37
CA LEU A 400 4.24 10.30 -1.32
C LEU A 400 3.98 9.91 -2.77
N SER A 401 3.20 8.86 -3.01
CA SER A 401 3.25 8.07 -4.24
C SER A 401 2.11 8.36 -5.22
N ARG A 402 1.49 9.54 -5.17
CA ARG A 402 0.48 9.93 -6.16
C ARG A 402 1.06 9.83 -7.58
N VAL A 403 0.34 9.17 -8.48
CA VAL A 403 0.77 8.99 -9.87
C VAL A 403 0.03 9.97 -10.75
N THR A 404 0.77 10.77 -11.52
CA THR A 404 0.18 11.81 -12.39
C THR A 404 0.61 11.65 -13.85
N HIS A 405 -0.31 11.91 -14.78
CA HIS A 405 -0.10 11.90 -16.24
C HIS A 405 0.30 10.55 -16.84
N VAL A 406 0.22 9.46 -16.07
CA VAL A 406 0.56 8.11 -16.50
C VAL A 406 -0.58 7.15 -16.10
N PRO A 407 -0.99 6.22 -16.99
CA PRO A 407 -1.87 5.12 -16.63
C PRO A 407 -1.31 4.36 -15.44
N PHE A 408 -2.15 4.17 -14.42
CA PHE A 408 -1.74 3.55 -13.16
C PHE A 408 -2.73 2.48 -12.72
N ALA A 409 -2.23 1.30 -12.35
CA ALA A 409 -3.04 0.26 -11.71
C ALA A 409 -2.44 -0.16 -10.37
N THR A 410 -3.29 -0.32 -9.37
CA THR A 410 -2.95 -0.98 -8.09
C THR A 410 -3.70 -2.30 -7.95
N LEU A 411 -3.00 -3.39 -7.67
CA LEU A 411 -3.58 -4.70 -7.38
C LEU A 411 -3.45 -4.99 -5.88
N LEU A 412 -4.59 -5.18 -5.22
CA LEU A 412 -4.73 -5.42 -3.79
C LEU A 412 -5.19 -6.87 -3.54
N PRO A 413 -4.31 -7.76 -3.06
CA PRO A 413 -4.68 -9.14 -2.74
C PRO A 413 -5.47 -9.20 -1.41
N THR A 414 -6.69 -9.73 -1.40
CA THR A 414 -7.52 -9.67 -0.16
C THR A 414 -7.07 -10.61 0.96
N CYS A 415 -6.15 -11.53 0.67
CA CYS A 415 -5.48 -12.41 1.63
C CYS A 415 -3.98 -12.10 1.77
N ASP A 416 -3.60 -10.85 1.51
CA ASP A 416 -2.28 -10.29 1.77
C ASP A 416 -1.99 -10.26 3.29
N GLY A 417 -1.03 -11.03 3.78
CA GLY A 417 -0.66 -11.07 5.20
C GLY A 417 0.26 -9.93 5.61
N ASP A 418 1.20 -9.57 4.74
CA ASP A 418 2.20 -8.52 4.96
C ASP A 418 1.58 -7.11 5.04
N VAL A 419 0.59 -6.85 4.19
CA VAL A 419 -0.14 -5.59 4.06
C VAL A 419 -1.63 -5.84 4.30
N TYR A 420 -1.93 -6.51 5.40
CA TYR A 420 -3.28 -6.96 5.76
C TYR A 420 -4.36 -5.88 5.87
N THR A 421 -3.97 -4.61 5.92
CA THR A 421 -4.87 -3.45 5.95
C THR A 421 -5.14 -2.86 4.55
N LEU A 422 -4.44 -3.34 3.52
CA LEU A 422 -4.54 -2.90 2.13
C LEU A 422 -4.34 -1.39 1.96
N ASN A 423 -3.52 -0.76 2.81
CA ASN A 423 -3.29 0.69 2.78
C ASN A 423 -2.66 1.18 1.46
N GLY A 424 -2.07 0.29 0.66
CA GLY A 424 -1.68 0.57 -0.73
C GLY A 424 -2.83 1.04 -1.65
N ALA A 425 -4.09 0.82 -1.27
CA ALA A 425 -5.26 1.37 -1.97
C ALA A 425 -5.22 2.91 -2.04
N GLN A 426 -4.62 3.54 -1.03
CA GLN A 426 -4.49 5.00 -0.96
C GLN A 426 -3.71 5.58 -2.14
N ILE A 427 -2.77 4.84 -2.73
CA ILE A 427 -2.03 5.30 -3.91
C ILE A 427 -2.99 5.60 -5.07
N PHE A 428 -4.00 4.73 -5.28
CA PHE A 428 -5.05 4.98 -6.26
C PHE A 428 -5.92 6.17 -5.85
N ASP A 429 -6.33 6.24 -4.58
CA ASP A 429 -7.20 7.30 -4.09
C ASP A 429 -6.56 8.70 -4.17
N ASP A 430 -5.28 8.81 -3.83
CA ASP A 430 -4.47 10.02 -3.98
C ASP A 430 -4.27 10.39 -5.45
N SER A 431 -4.40 9.43 -6.37
CA SER A 431 -4.20 9.61 -7.81
C SER A 431 -5.46 10.05 -8.59
N ARG A 432 -6.66 9.98 -7.99
CA ARG A 432 -7.95 10.25 -8.69
C ARG A 432 -8.21 11.73 -9.02
N TYR A 433 -7.65 12.65 -8.25
CA TYR A 433 -7.94 14.09 -8.37
C TYR A 433 -6.67 14.94 -8.32
N THR A 434 -5.57 14.43 -8.86
CA THR A 434 -4.22 14.99 -8.68
C THR A 434 -3.94 16.27 -9.44
N ALA A 435 -4.44 16.37 -10.68
CA ALA A 435 -4.19 17.51 -11.55
C ALA A 435 -5.39 17.74 -12.48
N SER A 436 -5.73 19.01 -12.74
CA SER A 436 -6.82 19.38 -13.63
C SER A 436 -6.56 18.97 -15.09
N ASP A 437 -5.29 18.84 -15.46
CA ASP A 437 -4.78 18.39 -16.75
C ASP A 437 -4.41 16.90 -16.76
N GLU A 438 -4.79 16.14 -15.72
CA GLU A 438 -4.59 14.69 -15.68
C GLU A 438 -5.24 14.04 -16.91
N SER A 439 -4.42 13.38 -17.72
CA SER A 439 -4.82 12.80 -19.00
C SER A 439 -4.97 11.29 -18.97
N ALA A 440 -4.56 10.62 -17.88
CA ALA A 440 -4.46 9.17 -17.85
C ALA A 440 -5.41 8.52 -16.83
N PRO A 441 -6.01 7.37 -17.18
CA PRO A 441 -6.90 6.64 -16.28
C PRO A 441 -6.13 6.01 -15.10
N LYS A 442 -6.85 5.77 -14.02
CA LYS A 442 -6.36 5.10 -12.81
C LYS A 442 -7.22 3.86 -12.54
N PHE A 443 -6.60 2.80 -12.03
CA PHE A 443 -7.25 1.52 -11.79
C PHE A 443 -6.95 1.00 -10.38
N GLN A 444 -7.97 0.44 -9.73
CA GLN A 444 -7.83 -0.37 -8.53
C GLN A 444 -8.40 -1.76 -8.81
N ILE A 445 -7.66 -2.79 -8.45
CA ILE A 445 -8.04 -4.19 -8.63
C ILE A 445 -8.02 -4.85 -7.27
N ALA A 446 -9.18 -5.30 -6.77
CA ALA A 446 -9.22 -6.18 -5.61
C ALA A 446 -9.22 -7.63 -6.09
N LEU A 447 -8.12 -8.36 -5.85
CA LEU A 447 -8.04 -9.79 -6.19
C LEU A 447 -8.40 -10.63 -4.97
N ARG A 448 -9.64 -11.12 -4.97
CA ARG A 448 -10.23 -11.86 -3.85
C ARG A 448 -9.63 -13.25 -3.72
N GLY A 449 -9.12 -13.55 -2.53
CA GLY A 449 -8.46 -14.81 -2.21
C GLY A 449 -6.96 -14.86 -2.51
N ALA A 450 -6.40 -13.80 -3.11
CA ALA A 450 -4.98 -13.75 -3.43
C ALA A 450 -4.13 -13.32 -2.23
N ASN A 451 -2.92 -13.85 -2.19
CA ASN A 451 -1.91 -13.66 -1.18
C ASN A 451 -0.88 -12.60 -1.64
N HIS A 452 -0.08 -12.07 -0.71
CA HIS A 452 0.98 -11.12 -1.06
C HIS A 452 2.04 -11.80 -1.94
N ASN A 453 2.50 -12.99 -1.52
CA ASN A 453 3.77 -13.54 -2.00
C ASN A 453 3.70 -14.23 -3.35
N PHE A 454 2.59 -14.91 -3.66
CA PHE A 454 2.58 -15.94 -4.69
C PHE A 454 2.69 -15.45 -6.15
N TYR A 455 2.72 -14.14 -6.37
CA TYR A 455 3.12 -13.54 -7.65
C TYR A 455 4.62 -13.60 -7.92
N ASN A 456 5.44 -13.80 -6.90
CA ASN A 456 6.86 -14.08 -7.04
C ASN A 456 7.07 -15.59 -6.89
N ALA A 457 7.63 -16.26 -7.90
CA ALA A 457 7.76 -17.72 -7.90
C ALA A 457 8.74 -18.27 -6.84
N HIS A 458 9.56 -17.41 -6.23
CA HIS A 458 10.46 -17.79 -5.13
C HIS A 458 9.90 -17.45 -3.74
N TRP A 459 8.88 -16.61 -3.64
CA TRP A 459 8.23 -16.29 -2.36
C TRP A 459 7.15 -17.34 -2.08
N SER A 460 7.57 -18.53 -1.67
CA SER A 460 6.68 -19.68 -1.47
C SER A 460 6.04 -19.73 -0.08
N GLU A 461 6.48 -18.90 0.86
CA GLU A 461 5.96 -18.88 2.22
C GLU A 461 4.59 -18.20 2.28
N THR A 462 3.67 -18.78 3.06
CA THR A 462 2.35 -18.22 3.32
C THR A 462 2.49 -17.10 4.36
N ASP A 463 2.42 -15.84 3.94
CA ASP A 463 2.54 -14.67 4.84
C ASP A 463 1.28 -14.45 5.73
N ASP A 464 0.16 -15.09 5.39
CA ASP A 464 -1.11 -15.00 6.08
C ASP A 464 -1.26 -15.98 7.27
N ALA A 465 -0.20 -16.76 7.55
CA ALA A 465 -0.14 -17.72 8.66
C ALA A 465 -0.03 -17.05 10.05
N GLN A 466 0.11 -15.73 10.15
CA GLN A 466 0.34 -15.00 11.41
C GLN A 466 -0.91 -14.83 12.30
N GLY A 467 -1.93 -15.68 12.16
CA GLY A 467 -3.13 -15.70 13.02
C GLY A 467 -4.13 -14.55 12.82
N ARG A 468 -3.78 -13.50 12.08
CA ARG A 468 -4.62 -12.31 11.80
C ARG A 468 -5.38 -12.37 10.48
N ALA A 469 -5.11 -13.36 9.64
CA ALA A 469 -5.81 -13.50 8.37
C ALA A 469 -7.28 -13.87 8.58
N PRO A 470 -8.22 -13.28 7.81
CA PRO A 470 -9.62 -13.69 7.81
C PRO A 470 -9.77 -15.19 7.57
N LEU A 471 -10.84 -15.79 8.09
CA LEU A 471 -11.07 -17.24 7.99
C LEU A 471 -10.99 -17.75 6.53
N TYR A 472 -11.57 -17.01 5.59
CA TYR A 472 -11.57 -17.36 4.16
C TYR A 472 -10.17 -17.40 3.52
N CYS A 473 -9.14 -16.83 4.16
CA CYS A 473 -7.75 -16.82 3.69
C CYS A 473 -6.91 -18.01 4.19
N LYS A 474 -7.38 -18.76 5.19
CA LYS A 474 -6.57 -19.81 5.83
C LYS A 474 -6.46 -21.06 4.96
N ALA A 475 -5.27 -21.33 4.40
CA ALA A 475 -4.99 -22.43 3.46
C ALA A 475 -5.24 -23.86 3.97
N GLY A 476 -5.45 -24.08 5.27
CA GLY A 476 -5.61 -25.40 5.89
C GLY A 476 -7.02 -25.75 6.34
N LYS A 477 -8.05 -25.00 5.91
CA LYS A 477 -9.45 -25.25 6.24
C LYS A 477 -10.21 -25.70 4.99
N ILE A 478 -11.13 -26.67 5.15
CA ILE A 478 -11.90 -27.29 4.05
C ILE A 478 -12.74 -26.26 3.28
N GLU A 479 -13.10 -25.15 3.92
CA GLU A 479 -13.90 -24.05 3.35
C GLU A 479 -13.03 -22.79 3.20
N THR A 480 -12.17 -22.73 2.18
CA THR A 480 -11.36 -21.53 1.90
C THR A 480 -11.64 -20.98 0.51
N LEU A 481 -11.71 -19.64 0.41
CA LEU A 481 -11.78 -18.91 -0.85
C LEU A 481 -10.39 -18.43 -1.30
N ARG A 482 -9.31 -18.96 -0.71
CA ARG A 482 -7.93 -18.62 -1.07
C ARG A 482 -7.57 -19.20 -2.43
N LEU A 483 -6.87 -18.42 -3.25
CA LEU A 483 -6.29 -18.86 -4.51
C LEU A 483 -4.97 -19.61 -4.27
N SER A 484 -4.74 -20.69 -5.04
CA SER A 484 -3.46 -21.39 -5.04
C SER A 484 -2.34 -20.50 -5.60
N PRO A 485 -1.06 -20.77 -5.32
CA PRO A 485 0.04 -20.04 -5.95
C PRO A 485 -0.03 -20.05 -7.49
N THR A 486 -0.46 -21.16 -8.07
CA THR A 486 -0.61 -21.31 -9.52
C THR A 486 -1.70 -20.40 -10.07
N ASP A 487 -2.87 -20.37 -9.42
CA ASP A 487 -4.00 -19.56 -9.88
C ASP A 487 -3.73 -18.06 -9.71
N GLN A 488 -3.00 -17.66 -8.66
CA GLN A 488 -2.57 -16.28 -8.48
C GLN A 488 -1.61 -15.83 -9.58
N ARG A 489 -0.65 -16.68 -9.98
CA ARG A 489 0.21 -16.39 -11.14
C ARG A 489 -0.57 -16.32 -12.45
N ARG A 490 -1.57 -17.19 -12.67
CA ARG A 490 -2.42 -17.14 -13.88
C ARG A 490 -3.17 -15.81 -13.99
N ASN A 491 -3.83 -15.38 -12.91
CA ASN A 491 -4.55 -14.11 -12.89
C ASN A 491 -3.58 -12.93 -12.96
N GLY A 492 -2.44 -13.01 -12.24
CA GLY A 492 -1.36 -12.03 -12.28
C GLY A 492 -0.77 -11.83 -13.67
N MET A 493 -0.52 -12.90 -14.44
CA MET A 493 -0.10 -12.83 -15.83
C MET A 493 -1.10 -12.02 -16.65
N PHE A 494 -2.39 -12.37 -16.58
CA PHE A 494 -3.41 -11.63 -17.32
C PHE A 494 -3.46 -10.15 -16.93
N LEU A 495 -3.55 -9.84 -15.63
CA LEU A 495 -3.71 -8.47 -15.15
C LEU A 495 -2.49 -7.60 -15.42
N MET A 496 -1.27 -8.09 -15.17
CA MET A 496 -0.06 -7.31 -15.39
C MET A 496 0.30 -7.22 -16.88
N GLU A 497 0.26 -8.34 -17.60
CA GLU A 497 0.66 -8.33 -19.02
C GLU A 497 -0.37 -7.59 -19.87
N SER A 498 -1.69 -7.79 -19.69
CA SER A 498 -2.67 -7.06 -20.50
C SER A 498 -2.61 -5.55 -20.27
N PHE A 499 -2.33 -5.10 -19.04
CA PHE A 499 -2.15 -3.69 -18.72
C PHE A 499 -0.95 -3.10 -19.47
N LEU A 500 0.22 -3.75 -19.34
CA LEU A 500 1.44 -3.31 -19.99
C LEU A 500 1.31 -3.37 -21.52
N ARG A 501 0.70 -4.43 -22.03
CA ARG A 501 0.49 -4.61 -23.47
C ARG A 501 -0.41 -3.54 -24.05
N TYR A 502 -1.46 -3.15 -23.32
CA TYR A 502 -2.32 -2.06 -23.73
C TYR A 502 -1.60 -0.70 -23.69
N PHE A 503 -1.10 -0.28 -22.53
CA PHE A 503 -0.63 1.10 -22.31
C PHE A 503 0.83 1.35 -22.73
N VAL A 504 1.67 0.30 -22.76
CA VAL A 504 3.08 0.42 -23.16
C VAL A 504 3.26 -0.01 -24.61
N GLY A 505 2.62 -1.11 -25.02
CA GLY A 505 2.79 -1.69 -26.34
C GLY A 505 1.76 -1.30 -27.39
N ASP A 506 0.79 -0.47 -27.05
CA ASP A 506 -0.29 -0.02 -27.93
C ASP A 506 -1.16 -1.19 -28.47
N GLU A 507 -1.29 -2.27 -27.70
CA GLU A 507 -2.13 -3.43 -28.05
C GLU A 507 -3.59 -3.23 -27.63
N PHE A 508 -4.33 -2.43 -28.41
CA PHE A 508 -5.73 -2.06 -28.15
C PHE A 508 -6.72 -3.23 -28.05
N GLN A 509 -6.33 -4.46 -28.41
CA GLN A 509 -7.13 -5.67 -28.19
C GLN A 509 -7.44 -5.94 -26.70
N PHE A 510 -6.67 -5.37 -25.77
CA PHE A 510 -6.92 -5.45 -24.33
C PHE A 510 -7.76 -4.30 -23.77
N ALA A 511 -8.03 -3.26 -24.58
CA ALA A 511 -8.82 -2.11 -24.16
C ALA A 511 -10.19 -2.49 -23.58
N PRO A 512 -10.95 -3.47 -24.13
CA PRO A 512 -12.25 -3.83 -23.57
C PRO A 512 -12.20 -4.26 -22.09
N TYR A 513 -11.17 -4.98 -21.64
CA TYR A 513 -11.04 -5.35 -20.22
C TYR A 513 -10.77 -4.11 -19.35
N TRP A 514 -9.80 -3.27 -19.75
CA TRP A 514 -9.44 -2.04 -19.02
C TRP A 514 -10.49 -0.93 -19.12
N LYS A 515 -11.51 -1.10 -19.97
CA LYS A 515 -12.71 -0.25 -20.06
C LYS A 515 -13.92 -0.86 -19.34
N GLY A 516 -13.76 -2.03 -18.69
CA GLY A 516 -14.81 -2.69 -17.94
C GLY A 516 -15.85 -3.41 -18.80
N GLN A 517 -15.56 -3.63 -20.09
CA GLN A 517 -16.47 -4.18 -21.10
C GLN A 517 -16.25 -5.66 -21.41
N ALA A 518 -15.17 -6.26 -20.87
CA ALA A 518 -14.85 -7.68 -21.05
C ALA A 518 -14.57 -8.37 -19.70
N PRO A 519 -14.92 -9.66 -19.57
CA PRO A 519 -14.59 -10.45 -18.39
C PRO A 519 -13.10 -10.81 -18.37
N VAL A 520 -12.66 -11.38 -17.26
CA VAL A 520 -11.38 -12.10 -17.20
C VAL A 520 -11.43 -13.30 -18.16
N PRO A 521 -10.49 -13.45 -19.09
CA PRO A 521 -10.44 -14.60 -19.98
C PRO A 521 -10.12 -15.88 -19.19
N SER A 522 -10.56 -17.04 -19.68
CA SER A 522 -10.36 -18.34 -19.01
C SER A 522 -8.90 -18.65 -18.67
N ALA A 523 -7.96 -18.19 -19.50
CA ALA A 523 -6.53 -18.31 -19.24
C ALA A 523 -6.06 -17.56 -17.99
N GLY A 524 -6.76 -16.48 -17.60
CA GLY A 524 -6.53 -15.74 -16.35
C GLY A 524 -7.29 -16.30 -15.15
N CYS A 525 -8.20 -17.26 -15.34
CA CYS A 525 -8.97 -17.88 -14.27
C CYS A 525 -8.26 -19.05 -13.60
N PRO A 526 -8.71 -19.47 -12.38
CA PRO A 526 -8.24 -20.68 -11.74
C PRO A 526 -8.31 -21.89 -12.67
N VAL A 527 -7.40 -22.85 -12.48
CA VAL A 527 -7.35 -24.06 -13.31
C VAL A 527 -8.69 -24.79 -13.27
N GLY A 528 -9.30 -25.01 -14.43
CA GLY A 528 -10.60 -25.67 -14.58
C GLY A 528 -11.80 -24.72 -14.63
N GLU A 529 -11.61 -23.42 -14.37
CA GLU A 529 -12.68 -22.43 -14.44
C GLU A 529 -12.68 -21.69 -15.79
N THR A 530 -13.87 -21.49 -16.36
CA THR A 530 -14.07 -20.72 -17.60
C THR A 530 -14.40 -19.24 -17.35
N ARG A 531 -14.83 -18.89 -16.13
CA ARG A 531 -15.13 -17.53 -15.66
C ARG A 531 -14.87 -17.41 -14.18
N CYS A 532 -14.34 -16.27 -13.77
CA CYS A 532 -13.90 -15.99 -12.41
C CYS A 532 -13.99 -14.49 -12.06
N ASP A 533 -14.92 -13.75 -12.68
CA ASP A 533 -15.05 -12.30 -12.49
C ASP A 533 -15.33 -11.91 -11.03
N GLU A 534 -15.96 -12.80 -10.25
CA GLU A 534 -16.18 -12.63 -8.82
C GLU A 534 -14.89 -12.58 -8.00
N ARG A 535 -13.78 -13.06 -8.58
CA ARG A 535 -12.43 -12.98 -8.00
C ARG A 535 -11.79 -11.62 -8.24
N VAL A 536 -12.12 -10.95 -9.34
CA VAL A 536 -11.40 -9.76 -9.82
C VAL A 536 -12.33 -8.56 -9.88
N VAL A 537 -12.30 -7.73 -8.85
CA VAL A 537 -13.11 -6.51 -8.82
C VAL A 537 -12.32 -5.34 -9.37
N LEU A 538 -12.69 -4.88 -10.56
CA LEU A 538 -12.03 -3.77 -11.26
C LEU A 538 -12.76 -2.45 -10.99
N THR A 539 -12.01 -1.46 -10.51
CA THR A 539 -12.45 -0.07 -10.34
C THR A 539 -11.69 0.80 -11.32
N ILE A 540 -12.43 1.58 -12.12
CA ILE A 540 -11.87 2.47 -13.15
C ILE A 540 -12.18 3.90 -12.76
N HIS A 541 -11.16 4.75 -12.81
CA HIS A 541 -11.30 6.18 -12.68
C HIS A 541 -10.70 6.87 -13.90
N GLN A 542 -11.59 7.37 -14.77
CA GLN A 542 -11.21 8.09 -15.98
C GLN A 542 -10.64 9.49 -15.66
N PRO A 543 -9.80 10.07 -16.55
CA PRO A 543 -9.34 11.44 -16.41
C PRO A 543 -10.52 12.43 -16.46
N ALA A 544 -10.34 13.65 -15.94
CA ALA A 544 -11.41 14.64 -15.81
C ALA A 544 -12.10 14.96 -17.14
N SER A 545 -11.39 14.93 -18.27
CA SER A 545 -11.96 15.14 -19.61
C SER A 545 -12.88 14.00 -20.09
N GLN A 546 -12.90 12.87 -19.40
CA GLN A 546 -13.68 11.67 -19.72
C GLN A 546 -14.65 11.28 -18.61
N ARG A 547 -14.84 12.15 -17.60
CA ARG A 547 -15.83 11.92 -16.54
C ARG A 547 -16.52 13.21 -16.12
N ARG A 548 -17.70 13.07 -15.54
CA ARG A 548 -18.42 14.15 -14.86
C ARG A 548 -18.80 13.71 -13.46
N LEU A 549 -18.25 14.39 -12.47
CA LEU A 549 -18.53 14.11 -11.06
C LEU A 549 -19.92 14.63 -10.68
N LEU A 550 -20.73 13.76 -10.09
CA LEU A 550 -22.05 14.11 -9.55
C LEU A 550 -21.98 14.24 -8.03
N GLN A 551 -21.41 13.27 -7.33
CA GLN A 551 -21.24 13.28 -5.86
C GLN A 551 -19.91 12.66 -5.45
N ASN A 552 -19.17 13.34 -4.57
CA ASN A 552 -18.11 12.78 -3.73
C ASN A 552 -18.24 13.35 -2.31
N PHE A 553 -17.31 13.10 -1.41
CA PHE A 553 -17.42 13.58 -0.02
C PHE A 553 -16.19 14.38 0.42
N ARG A 554 -15.57 15.09 -0.53
CA ARG A 554 -14.35 15.88 -0.29
C ARG A 554 -14.62 17.23 0.38
N SER A 555 -15.77 17.87 0.10
CA SER A 555 -16.14 19.15 0.74
C SER A 555 -16.77 18.92 2.12
N ALA A 556 -16.74 19.94 2.98
CA ALA A 556 -17.27 19.85 4.35
C ALA A 556 -18.79 19.67 4.37
N ASP A 557 -19.48 20.24 3.39
CA ASP A 557 -20.93 20.22 3.23
C ASP A 557 -21.40 19.14 2.24
N ALA A 558 -20.55 18.18 1.87
CA ALA A 558 -20.84 17.21 0.82
C ALA A 558 -22.08 16.32 1.08
N SER A 559 -22.44 16.13 2.36
CA SER A 559 -23.68 15.45 2.76
C SER A 559 -24.95 16.27 2.56
N ALA A 560 -24.85 17.57 2.29
CA ALA A 560 -25.99 18.43 1.99
C ALA A 560 -25.96 18.93 0.54
N LYS A 561 -24.76 19.19 0.01
CA LYS A 561 -24.55 19.72 -1.33
C LYS A 561 -23.54 18.87 -2.09
N ASN A 562 -23.88 18.51 -3.32
CA ASN A 562 -23.01 17.75 -4.19
C ASN A 562 -21.92 18.62 -4.82
N ALA A 563 -21.07 18.01 -5.66
CA ALA A 563 -19.93 18.69 -6.28
C ALA A 563 -20.32 19.88 -7.19
N ASN A 564 -21.59 19.98 -7.58
CA ASN A 564 -22.15 21.05 -8.40
C ASN A 564 -22.97 22.07 -7.57
N GLY A 565 -22.98 21.94 -6.24
CA GLY A 565 -23.71 22.83 -5.32
C GLY A 565 -25.21 22.53 -5.19
N LEU A 566 -25.69 21.44 -5.79
CA LEU A 566 -27.09 20.99 -5.73
C LEU A 566 -27.32 20.05 -4.54
N ALA A 567 -28.58 19.82 -4.17
CA ALA A 567 -28.91 19.06 -2.95
C ALA A 567 -28.54 17.57 -3.07
N THR A 568 -28.03 17.02 -1.97
CA THR A 568 -27.98 15.56 -1.73
C THR A 568 -28.77 15.25 -0.47
N VAL A 569 -29.73 14.35 -0.57
CA VAL A 569 -30.67 14.02 0.51
C VAL A 569 -30.50 12.56 0.92
N PHE A 570 -30.40 12.32 2.22
CA PHE A 570 -30.29 11.01 2.85
C PHE A 570 -31.59 10.72 3.60
N GLU A 571 -32.31 9.65 3.24
CA GLU A 571 -33.58 9.30 3.88
C GLU A 571 -33.50 7.90 4.52
N ASN A 572 -34.12 7.76 5.69
CA ASN A 572 -34.29 6.50 6.42
C ASN A 572 -33.01 5.77 6.83
N PHE A 573 -31.86 6.44 6.82
CA PHE A 573 -30.65 5.93 7.46
C PHE A 573 -30.73 6.11 8.97
N GLY A 574 -30.42 5.05 9.72
CA GLY A 574 -30.26 5.13 11.16
C GLY A 574 -28.97 5.86 11.56
N LYS A 575 -27.97 5.86 10.67
CA LYS A 575 -26.72 6.62 10.81
C LYS A 575 -26.16 6.94 9.43
N ALA A 576 -25.77 8.19 9.21
CA ALA A 576 -25.00 8.64 8.05
C ALA A 576 -23.79 9.42 8.57
N VAL A 577 -22.59 9.08 8.09
CA VAL A 577 -21.34 9.74 8.49
C VAL A 577 -20.60 10.17 7.23
N GLN A 578 -20.21 11.44 7.16
CA GLN A 578 -19.31 11.91 6.11
C GLN A 578 -17.87 11.70 6.58
N CYS A 579 -17.02 11.17 5.73
CA CYS A 579 -15.58 11.15 5.94
C CYS A 579 -14.91 11.82 4.75
N GLN A 580 -13.94 12.69 5.02
CA GLN A 580 -13.19 13.39 3.98
C GLN A 580 -11.85 12.71 3.71
N THR A 581 -11.38 12.75 2.46
CA THR A 581 -10.02 12.28 2.12
C THR A 581 -9.01 13.09 2.90
N LEU A 582 -8.19 12.39 3.66
CA LEU A 582 -7.08 12.98 4.38
C LEU A 582 -5.93 13.22 3.40
N GLN A 583 -5.47 14.46 3.28
CA GLN A 583 -4.13 14.71 2.78
C GLN A 583 -3.15 14.33 3.90
N LEU A 584 -2.72 13.08 3.93
CA LEU A 584 -1.80 12.54 4.93
C LEU A 584 -0.36 12.93 4.57
N GLY A 585 -0.04 14.22 4.77
CA GLY A 585 1.27 14.76 4.41
C GLY A 585 1.71 16.00 5.19
N GLY A 586 1.07 16.31 6.32
CA GLY A 586 1.48 17.38 7.23
C GLY A 586 1.74 16.83 8.61
N SER A 587 2.87 17.23 9.21
CA SER A 587 3.03 17.23 10.66
C SER A 587 2.53 18.60 11.16
N PRO A 588 1.64 18.67 12.17
CA PRO A 588 1.18 17.58 13.02
C PRO A 588 0.12 16.67 12.35
N PRO A 589 -0.03 15.41 12.80
CA PRO A 589 -1.06 14.50 12.31
C PRO A 589 -2.43 15.13 12.54
N ARG A 590 -3.18 15.42 11.48
CA ARG A 590 -4.54 15.90 11.60
C ARG A 590 -5.50 14.74 11.87
N SER A 591 -6.43 14.98 12.77
CA SER A 591 -7.50 14.05 13.13
C SER A 591 -8.32 13.69 11.89
N ALA A 592 -8.71 12.42 11.78
CA ALA A 592 -9.62 12.01 10.72
C ALA A 592 -10.95 12.74 10.90
N ALA A 593 -11.27 13.68 10.02
CA ALA A 593 -12.55 14.38 10.07
C ALA A 593 -13.65 13.52 9.42
N CYS A 594 -13.90 12.34 9.98
CA CYS A 594 -15.24 11.78 9.87
C CYS A 594 -16.13 12.63 10.79
N THR A 595 -17.21 13.16 10.23
CA THR A 595 -18.15 14.05 10.92
C THR A 595 -19.56 13.51 10.77
N ASP A 596 -20.33 13.60 11.84
CA ASP A 596 -21.78 13.42 11.76
C ASP A 596 -22.38 14.64 11.01
N PRO A 597 -23.09 14.45 9.89
CA PRO A 597 -23.54 15.54 9.04
C PRO A 597 -24.64 16.40 9.69
N VAL A 598 -25.35 15.89 10.70
CA VAL A 598 -26.42 16.61 11.40
C VAL A 598 -25.83 17.49 12.51
N SER A 599 -24.98 16.91 13.36
CA SER A 599 -24.41 17.58 14.52
C SER A 599 -23.10 18.31 14.23
N GLN A 600 -22.48 18.04 13.06
CA GLN A 600 -21.15 18.54 12.64
C GLN A 600 -20.03 18.22 13.65
N ARG A 601 -20.25 17.22 14.52
CA ARG A 601 -19.27 16.82 15.53
C ARG A 601 -18.27 15.82 14.93
N PRO A 602 -16.96 15.95 15.23
CA PRO A 602 -15.99 14.92 14.92
C PRO A 602 -16.40 13.59 15.55
N VAL A 603 -16.33 12.52 14.77
CA VAL A 603 -16.76 11.16 15.17
C VAL A 603 -15.75 10.53 16.13
N GLU A 604 -14.63 11.20 16.45
CA GLU A 604 -13.68 10.84 17.52
C GLU A 604 -14.36 10.63 18.90
N ARG A 605 -15.57 11.19 19.11
CA ARG A 605 -16.40 10.99 20.32
C ARG A 605 -17.54 9.97 20.16
N LEU A 606 -17.78 9.46 18.96
CA LEU A 606 -18.73 8.37 18.67
C LEU A 606 -18.06 6.99 18.72
N PHE A 607 -16.73 6.98 18.78
CA PHE A 607 -15.88 5.83 19.08
C PHE A 607 -15.22 6.09 20.42
N THR A 608 -15.29 5.16 21.36
CA THR A 608 -14.75 5.36 22.71
C THR A 608 -13.27 5.76 22.67
N GLU A 609 -12.93 6.76 23.48
CA GLU A 609 -11.57 7.25 23.72
C GLU A 609 -10.62 6.08 24.03
N GLY A 610 -9.66 5.78 23.15
CA GLY A 610 -8.60 4.79 23.42
C GLY A 610 -8.22 3.84 22.29
N GLU A 611 -9.07 3.62 21.28
CA GLU A 611 -8.71 2.76 20.14
C GLU A 611 -8.07 3.60 19.03
N LYS A 612 -6.77 3.85 19.19
CA LYS A 612 -5.89 4.12 18.03
C LYS A 612 -6.14 3.01 17.01
N TYR A 613 -6.07 3.31 15.71
CA TYR A 613 -5.90 2.31 14.66
C TYR A 613 -5.07 1.16 15.22
N ASN A 614 -5.73 0.07 15.60
CA ASN A 614 -5.04 -1.16 15.81
C ASN A 614 -5.13 -1.80 14.45
N PRO A 615 -4.12 -1.64 13.58
CA PRO A 615 -4.14 -2.29 12.29
C PRO A 615 -4.48 -3.78 12.48
N SER A 616 -4.07 -4.37 13.62
CA SER A 616 -4.28 -5.74 14.07
C SER A 616 -5.73 -6.16 14.36
N SER A 617 -6.71 -5.25 14.44
CA SER A 617 -8.10 -5.61 14.77
C SER A 617 -9.11 -4.65 14.13
N TYR A 618 -9.61 -5.00 12.95
CA TYR A 618 -10.92 -4.54 12.53
C TYR A 618 -11.96 -5.10 13.52
N ASP A 619 -12.72 -4.23 14.20
CA ASP A 619 -13.88 -4.66 14.99
C ASP A 619 -15.13 -4.59 14.10
N ALA A 620 -15.62 -5.76 13.69
CA ALA A 620 -16.85 -5.96 12.93
C ALA A 620 -18.07 -5.26 13.57
N LYS A 621 -18.04 -5.02 14.88
CA LYS A 621 -19.14 -4.39 15.62
C LYS A 621 -19.28 -2.89 15.37
N THR A 622 -18.20 -2.23 14.94
CA THR A 622 -18.23 -0.78 14.69
C THR A 622 -18.97 -0.43 13.39
N LEU A 623 -19.08 -1.39 12.45
CA LEU A 623 -19.76 -1.24 11.15
C LEU A 623 -19.34 0.02 10.39
N LEU A 624 -18.13 0.52 10.61
CA LEU A 624 -17.56 1.69 9.97
C LEU A 624 -16.14 1.36 9.51
N ILE A 625 -15.79 1.83 8.32
CA ILE A 625 -14.42 1.75 7.80
C ILE A 625 -13.69 3.03 8.13
N TRP A 626 -12.50 2.94 8.71
CA TRP A 626 -11.67 4.13 8.88
C TRP A 626 -11.23 4.62 7.49
N SER A 627 -11.56 5.87 7.16
CA SER A 627 -11.50 6.40 5.80
C SER A 627 -10.08 6.37 5.23
N ILE A 628 -9.91 5.60 4.15
CA ILE A 628 -8.76 5.65 3.23
C ILE A 628 -8.99 6.69 2.10
N THR A 629 -10.25 7.10 1.89
CA THR A 629 -10.67 8.18 0.99
C THR A 629 -12.02 8.77 1.41
N ASP A 630 -12.37 9.94 0.87
CA ASP A 630 -13.64 10.60 0.99
C ASP A 630 -14.84 9.71 0.65
N GLN A 631 -15.80 9.62 1.57
CA GLN A 631 -16.96 8.75 1.46
C GLN A 631 -18.08 9.14 2.44
N ALA A 632 -19.30 8.72 2.15
CA ALA A 632 -20.37 8.62 3.14
C ALA A 632 -20.50 7.18 3.62
N GLN A 633 -20.55 6.98 4.93
CA GLN A 633 -20.82 5.69 5.56
C GLN A 633 -22.26 5.67 6.08
N LEU A 634 -23.00 4.66 5.66
CA LEU A 634 -24.44 4.63 5.72
C LEU A 634 -24.90 3.34 6.39
N GLN A 635 -25.70 3.46 7.44
CA GLN A 635 -26.23 2.34 8.21
C GLN A 635 -27.74 2.42 8.37
N TRP A 636 -28.41 1.28 8.31
CA TRP A 636 -29.87 1.19 8.43
C TRP A 636 -30.31 -0.11 9.09
N LYS A 637 -31.53 -0.07 9.66
CA LYS A 637 -32.23 -1.21 10.28
C LYS A 637 -33.59 -1.52 9.64
N THR A 638 -33.94 -0.78 8.59
CA THR A 638 -35.19 -0.95 7.85
C THR A 638 -34.89 -0.83 6.36
N ALA A 639 -35.47 -1.71 5.56
CA ALA A 639 -35.24 -1.76 4.12
C ALA A 639 -35.56 -0.45 3.40
N GLY A 640 -34.79 -0.18 2.35
CA GLY A 640 -35.05 0.88 1.39
C GLY A 640 -34.65 2.31 1.79
N PRO A 641 -33.60 2.57 2.61
CA PRO A 641 -33.08 3.93 2.71
C PRO A 641 -32.52 4.38 1.35
N THR A 642 -32.47 5.70 1.16
CA THR A 642 -32.14 6.31 -0.13
C THR A 642 -31.11 7.42 0.01
N VAL A 643 -30.23 7.51 -0.98
CA VAL A 643 -29.41 8.70 -1.25
C VAL A 643 -29.90 9.29 -2.56
N ALA A 644 -30.54 10.45 -2.52
CA ALA A 644 -31.01 11.18 -3.68
C ALA A 644 -30.04 12.33 -4.00
N ILE A 645 -29.50 12.35 -5.21
CA ILE A 645 -28.53 13.34 -5.69
C ILE A 645 -29.20 14.15 -6.79
N ASP A 646 -29.43 15.43 -6.53
CA ASP A 646 -29.98 16.37 -7.51
C ASP A 646 -28.94 16.71 -8.58
N THR A 647 -29.31 16.56 -9.86
CA THR A 647 -28.44 16.88 -10.99
C THR A 647 -28.89 18.09 -11.79
N GLY A 648 -30.01 18.73 -11.42
CA GLY A 648 -30.58 19.87 -12.14
C GLY A 648 -31.20 19.44 -13.47
N ASP A 649 -30.69 19.96 -14.58
CA ASP A 649 -31.00 19.49 -15.94
C ASP A 649 -29.69 19.01 -16.59
N LEU A 650 -29.34 17.76 -16.30
CA LEU A 650 -28.07 17.14 -16.68
C LEU A 650 -28.23 16.34 -17.98
N SER A 651 -27.53 16.76 -19.03
CA SER A 651 -27.29 15.89 -20.19
C SER A 651 -26.13 14.93 -19.92
N THR A 652 -26.32 13.65 -20.26
CA THR A 652 -25.27 12.63 -20.23
C THR A 652 -24.54 12.49 -21.57
N GLN A 653 -24.76 13.40 -22.53
CA GLN A 653 -24.09 13.36 -23.83
C GLN A 653 -22.57 13.30 -23.68
N GLY A 654 -21.93 12.36 -24.40
CA GLY A 654 -20.49 12.14 -24.34
C GLY A 654 -20.03 11.19 -23.23
N PHE A 655 -20.96 10.61 -22.46
CA PHE A 655 -20.70 9.56 -21.46
C PHE A 655 -21.51 8.31 -21.79
N ASP A 656 -21.02 7.14 -21.38
CA ASP A 656 -21.65 5.84 -21.63
C ASP A 656 -22.01 5.07 -20.35
N THR A 657 -21.44 5.46 -19.20
CA THR A 657 -21.53 4.71 -17.95
C THR A 657 -21.88 5.63 -16.79
N LEU A 658 -22.83 5.23 -15.94
CA LEU A 658 -23.01 5.77 -14.60
C LEU A 658 -22.32 4.83 -13.62
N SER A 659 -21.35 5.34 -12.86
CA SER A 659 -20.64 4.55 -11.85
C SER A 659 -20.76 5.13 -10.45
N VAL A 660 -20.73 4.24 -9.46
CA VAL A 660 -20.62 4.57 -8.03
C VAL A 660 -19.57 3.65 -7.42
N ARG A 661 -18.78 4.14 -6.46
CA ARG A 661 -17.93 3.26 -5.64
C ARG A 661 -18.65 2.90 -4.35
N VAL A 662 -18.68 1.60 -4.04
CA VAL A 662 -19.34 1.03 -2.87
C VAL A 662 -18.38 0.10 -2.16
N ALA A 663 -18.31 0.20 -0.83
CA ALA A 663 -17.71 -0.79 0.04
C ALA A 663 -18.82 -1.45 0.86
N VAL A 664 -18.88 -2.77 0.84
CA VAL A 664 -19.84 -3.56 1.63
C VAL A 664 -19.20 -3.88 2.97
N LEU A 665 -19.79 -3.37 4.06
CA LEU A 665 -19.28 -3.59 5.42
C LEU A 665 -20.04 -4.71 6.13
N ALA A 666 -21.37 -4.66 6.08
CA ALA A 666 -22.23 -5.72 6.62
C ALA A 666 -23.67 -5.68 6.08
N PRO A 667 -24.36 -6.82 6.06
CA PRO A 667 -23.78 -8.17 5.99
C PRO A 667 -22.93 -8.38 4.71
N ILE A 668 -22.51 -9.62 4.44
CA ILE A 668 -21.52 -9.97 3.41
C ILE A 668 -21.92 -9.50 2.01
N GLY A 669 -23.21 -9.54 1.68
CA GLY A 669 -23.78 -8.96 0.47
C GLY A 669 -24.67 -7.75 0.77
N GLN A 670 -24.60 -6.75 -0.09
CA GLN A 670 -25.53 -5.63 -0.12
C GLN A 670 -25.99 -5.35 -1.54
N GLU A 671 -27.27 -5.02 -1.72
CA GLU A 671 -27.75 -4.55 -3.02
C GLU A 671 -27.79 -3.02 -3.05
N VAL A 672 -27.54 -2.46 -4.21
CA VAL A 672 -27.77 -1.04 -4.51
C VAL A 672 -28.60 -0.95 -5.78
N GLU A 673 -29.86 -0.54 -5.64
CA GLU A 673 -30.68 -0.15 -6.77
C GLU A 673 -30.31 1.27 -7.19
N ILE A 674 -29.81 1.42 -8.41
CA ILE A 674 -29.39 2.69 -8.99
C ILE A 674 -30.50 3.17 -9.91
N ALA A 675 -31.06 4.34 -9.63
CA ALA A 675 -32.15 4.91 -10.40
C ALA A 675 -31.79 6.26 -11.02
N LEU A 676 -32.26 6.48 -12.25
CA LEU A 676 -32.27 7.78 -12.91
C LEU A 676 -33.70 8.30 -13.04
N VAL A 677 -33.87 9.60 -12.83
CA VAL A 677 -35.11 10.33 -13.06
C VAL A 677 -34.82 11.53 -13.95
N ASP A 678 -35.62 11.71 -15.00
CA ASP A 678 -35.51 12.86 -15.89
C ASP A 678 -36.45 14.02 -15.49
N THR A 679 -36.31 15.16 -16.17
CA THR A 679 -37.11 16.37 -15.94
C THR A 679 -38.60 16.19 -16.27
N GLN A 680 -38.96 15.16 -17.03
CA GLN A 680 -40.35 14.78 -17.33
C GLN A 680 -40.92 13.78 -16.31
N GLY A 681 -40.12 13.34 -15.34
CA GLY A 681 -40.51 12.39 -14.31
C GLY A 681 -40.45 10.93 -14.72
N ARG A 682 -39.93 10.61 -15.92
CA ARG A 682 -39.68 9.21 -16.32
C ARG A 682 -38.53 8.66 -15.49
N LYS A 683 -38.66 7.40 -15.07
CA LYS A 683 -37.75 6.76 -14.11
C LYS A 683 -37.42 5.33 -14.50
N ALA A 684 -36.16 4.95 -14.32
CA ALA A 684 -35.70 3.59 -14.38
C ALA A 684 -34.78 3.29 -13.20
N ALA A 685 -34.93 2.12 -12.59
CA ALA A 685 -34.11 1.63 -11.49
C ALA A 685 -33.53 0.27 -11.86
N LEU A 686 -32.21 0.13 -11.74
CA LEU A 686 -31.46 -1.06 -12.12
C LEU A 686 -30.69 -1.60 -10.92
N LYS A 687 -30.51 -2.92 -10.88
CA LYS A 687 -29.81 -3.61 -9.81
C LYS A 687 -28.31 -3.46 -10.04
N GLY A 688 -27.55 -3.04 -9.04
CA GLY A 688 -26.10 -2.91 -9.19
C GLY A 688 -25.41 -4.27 -9.40
N SER A 689 -25.95 -5.33 -8.79
CA SER A 689 -25.42 -6.69 -8.85
C SER A 689 -25.49 -7.32 -10.25
N ASP A 690 -26.39 -6.85 -11.12
CA ASP A 690 -26.45 -7.29 -12.52
C ASP A 690 -25.19 -6.86 -13.32
N PHE A 691 -24.46 -5.85 -12.83
CA PHE A 691 -23.33 -5.22 -13.54
C PHE A 691 -22.00 -5.29 -12.78
N SER A 692 -21.96 -5.75 -11.53
CA SER A 692 -20.71 -5.82 -10.76
C SER A 692 -20.76 -6.82 -9.60
N ASP A 693 -19.64 -7.52 -9.37
CA ASP A 693 -19.45 -8.38 -8.18
C ASP A 693 -18.95 -7.60 -6.95
N ALA A 694 -18.80 -6.28 -7.06
CA ALA A 694 -18.37 -5.39 -5.96
C ALA A 694 -19.30 -5.42 -4.75
N LEU A 695 -20.55 -5.83 -4.96
CA LEU A 695 -21.64 -5.82 -3.99
C LEU A 695 -21.71 -7.06 -3.07
N TYR A 696 -20.73 -7.97 -3.19
CA TYR A 696 -20.56 -9.12 -2.32
C TYR A 696 -19.12 -9.15 -1.79
N GLY A 697 -18.88 -9.21 -0.48
CA GLY A 697 -17.54 -9.03 0.09
C GLY A 697 -16.53 -10.13 -0.25
N ILE A 698 -17.00 -11.32 -0.63
CA ILE A 698 -16.18 -12.48 -0.98
C ILE A 698 -16.35 -12.89 -2.45
N ALA A 699 -15.46 -13.76 -2.93
CA ALA A 699 -15.48 -14.28 -4.30
C ALA A 699 -16.58 -15.33 -4.51
N ARG A 700 -17.83 -14.90 -4.39
CA ARG A 700 -19.01 -15.70 -4.71
C ARG A 700 -19.75 -15.05 -5.88
N LYS A 701 -20.24 -15.89 -6.78
CA LYS A 701 -21.10 -15.45 -7.88
C LYS A 701 -22.44 -15.03 -7.32
N PRO A 702 -22.97 -13.84 -7.65
CA PRO A 702 -24.34 -13.47 -7.33
C PRO A 702 -25.30 -14.53 -7.86
N ASP A 703 -26.27 -14.94 -7.04
CA ASP A 703 -27.32 -15.91 -7.43
C ASP A 703 -28.56 -15.22 -8.05
N GLY A 704 -28.52 -13.89 -8.19
CA GLY A 704 -29.55 -13.06 -8.80
C GLY A 704 -30.76 -12.75 -7.89
N ALA A 705 -30.78 -13.23 -6.65
CA ALA A 705 -31.86 -12.97 -5.70
C ALA A 705 -31.83 -11.52 -5.18
N ILE A 706 -33.02 -10.88 -5.06
CA ILE A 706 -33.15 -9.50 -4.55
C ILE A 706 -34.13 -9.41 -3.38
N PRO A 707 -33.78 -8.67 -2.30
CA PRO A 707 -32.48 -8.05 -2.02
C PRO A 707 -31.34 -9.07 -1.98
N LEU A 708 -30.12 -8.71 -2.39
CA LEU A 708 -28.98 -9.64 -2.45
C LEU A 708 -28.89 -10.49 -1.17
N VAL A 709 -29.15 -11.78 -1.32
CA VAL A 709 -29.25 -12.74 -0.22
C VAL A 709 -27.86 -13.26 0.09
N ASP A 710 -27.49 -13.29 1.37
CA ASP A 710 -26.22 -13.90 1.77
C ASP A 710 -26.37 -15.43 1.68
N ALA A 711 -25.39 -16.08 1.06
CA ALA A 711 -25.38 -17.53 1.00
C ALA A 711 -25.25 -18.11 2.44
N PRO A 712 -26.08 -19.07 2.86
CA PRO A 712 -26.05 -19.61 4.22
C PRO A 712 -24.67 -20.13 4.65
N GLU A 713 -23.91 -20.70 3.73
CA GLU A 713 -22.55 -21.18 3.95
C GLU A 713 -21.53 -20.07 4.25
N ASP A 714 -21.83 -18.82 3.89
CA ASP A 714 -20.97 -17.67 4.17
C ASP A 714 -21.21 -17.09 5.57
N ALA A 715 -22.23 -17.57 6.30
CA ALA A 715 -22.51 -17.16 7.67
C ALA A 715 -21.29 -17.32 8.59
N ILE A 716 -20.44 -18.31 8.32
CA ILE A 716 -19.17 -18.53 9.03
C ILE A 716 -18.20 -17.34 8.95
N TYR A 717 -18.34 -16.49 7.93
CA TYR A 717 -17.51 -15.30 7.74
C TYR A 717 -18.12 -14.05 8.38
N ALA A 718 -19.43 -14.05 8.68
CA ALA A 718 -20.16 -12.90 9.20
C ALA A 718 -19.64 -12.45 10.59
N ASP A 719 -19.23 -13.39 11.44
CA ASP A 719 -18.78 -13.12 12.83
C ASP A 719 -17.25 -13.01 12.99
N THR A 720 -16.48 -13.14 11.89
CA THR A 720 -14.99 -13.23 11.95
C THR A 720 -14.25 -11.92 11.72
N GLY A 721 -14.94 -10.79 11.59
CA GLY A 721 -14.30 -9.55 11.11
C GLY A 721 -14.21 -9.54 9.60
N THR A 722 -15.39 -9.56 8.98
CA THR A 722 -15.74 -9.58 7.55
C THR A 722 -14.69 -9.05 6.57
N THR A 723 -14.66 -9.69 5.39
CA THR A 723 -14.06 -9.26 4.10
C THR A 723 -13.43 -7.88 4.08
N ARG A 724 -12.16 -7.75 3.66
CA ARG A 724 -11.44 -6.46 3.67
C ARG A 724 -12.18 -5.43 2.80
N PRO A 725 -12.94 -4.50 3.41
CA PRO A 725 -13.86 -3.68 2.67
C PRO A 725 -13.08 -2.61 1.92
N LEU A 726 -13.23 -2.61 0.60
CA LEU A 726 -12.65 -1.61 -0.30
C LEU A 726 -13.79 -0.95 -1.06
N LEU A 727 -13.65 0.34 -1.32
CA LEU A 727 -14.54 1.07 -2.23
C LEU A 727 -14.27 0.60 -3.65
N ASN A 728 -15.20 -0.20 -4.17
CA ASN A 728 -15.12 -0.81 -5.49
C ASN A 728 -16.22 -0.28 -6.41
N MET A 729 -15.93 -0.21 -7.71
CA MET A 729 -16.87 0.31 -8.69
C MET A 729 -18.04 -0.63 -8.96
N VAL A 730 -19.24 -0.07 -8.95
CA VAL A 730 -20.43 -0.56 -9.65
C VAL A 730 -20.63 0.36 -10.84
N ALA A 731 -20.69 -0.20 -12.06
CA ALA A 731 -20.76 0.56 -13.29
C ALA A 731 -21.95 0.08 -14.13
N VAL A 732 -22.91 0.96 -14.38
CA VAL A 732 -24.14 0.64 -15.10
C VAL A 732 -24.13 1.39 -16.44
N PRO A 733 -24.28 0.69 -17.58
CA PRO A 733 -24.39 1.34 -18.89
C PRO A 733 -25.59 2.29 -18.93
N LEU A 734 -25.40 3.52 -19.38
CA LEU A 734 -26.48 4.51 -19.49
C LEU A 734 -27.58 4.06 -20.45
N LYS A 735 -27.21 3.31 -21.49
CA LYS A 735 -28.15 2.69 -22.45
C LYS A 735 -29.17 1.79 -21.75
N ALA A 736 -28.80 1.14 -20.65
CA ALA A 736 -29.74 0.31 -19.89
C ALA A 736 -30.90 1.15 -19.34
N PHE A 737 -30.66 2.38 -18.86
CA PHE A 737 -31.74 3.27 -18.41
C PHE A 737 -32.61 3.79 -19.56
N ALA A 738 -32.00 4.11 -20.70
CA ALA A 738 -32.72 4.59 -21.88
C ALA A 738 -33.71 3.54 -22.44
N LEU A 739 -33.37 2.25 -22.36
CA LEU A 739 -34.26 1.15 -22.72
C LEU A 739 -35.54 1.10 -21.86
N HIS A 740 -35.49 1.66 -20.65
CA HIS A 740 -36.62 1.80 -19.75
C HIS A 740 -37.27 3.20 -19.83
N GLY A 741 -37.01 3.96 -20.90
CA GLY A 741 -37.72 5.18 -21.25
C GLY A 741 -37.19 6.46 -20.58
N VAL A 742 -36.07 6.42 -19.87
CA VAL A 742 -35.43 7.61 -19.30
C VAL A 742 -34.76 8.43 -20.40
N ASP A 743 -34.99 9.74 -20.42
CA ASP A 743 -34.30 10.66 -21.32
C ASP A 743 -32.99 11.15 -20.75
N LEU A 744 -31.93 10.60 -21.31
CA LEU A 744 -30.55 10.86 -20.92
C LEU A 744 -30.07 12.29 -21.26
N ALA A 745 -30.83 13.08 -22.03
CA ALA A 745 -30.50 14.47 -22.27
C ALA A 745 -30.91 15.40 -21.11
N HIS A 746 -31.83 14.95 -20.24
CA HIS A 746 -32.49 15.78 -19.24
C HIS A 746 -32.62 15.10 -17.87
N ILE A 747 -31.52 14.60 -17.31
CA ILE A 747 -31.52 13.93 -16.01
C ILE A 747 -31.60 14.96 -14.88
N ARG A 748 -32.55 14.78 -13.96
CA ARG A 748 -32.69 15.66 -12.78
C ARG A 748 -32.26 15.03 -11.47
N GLN A 749 -32.19 13.71 -11.40
CA GLN A 749 -31.86 13.03 -10.16
C GLN A 749 -31.24 11.66 -10.40
N VAL A 750 -30.19 11.36 -9.63
CA VAL A 750 -29.69 10.00 -9.40
C VAL A 750 -30.15 9.55 -8.01
N THR A 751 -30.58 8.31 -7.86
CA THR A 751 -30.98 7.76 -6.55
C THR A 751 -30.33 6.41 -6.32
N LEU A 752 -29.69 6.25 -5.16
CA LEU A 752 -29.19 4.96 -4.67
C LEU A 752 -30.17 4.47 -3.60
N ARG A 753 -30.82 3.32 -3.81
CA ARG A 753 -31.72 2.69 -2.83
C ARG A 753 -31.11 1.37 -2.36
N PHE A 754 -31.16 1.12 -1.05
CA PHE A 754 -30.60 -0.09 -0.45
C PHE A 754 -31.74 -1.01 0.03
N PRO A 755 -32.19 -1.98 -0.79
CA PRO A 755 -33.44 -2.70 -0.51
C PRO A 755 -33.33 -3.76 0.60
N LYS A 756 -32.12 -4.10 1.06
CA LYS A 756 -31.91 -5.12 2.11
C LYS A 756 -32.44 -4.62 3.47
N GLY A 757 -33.01 -5.52 4.27
CA GLY A 757 -33.67 -5.19 5.55
C GLY A 757 -32.82 -4.41 6.55
N SER A 758 -31.51 -4.60 6.53
CA SER A 758 -30.53 -3.87 7.32
C SER A 758 -29.18 -3.85 6.59
N GLY A 759 -28.29 -2.95 6.99
CA GLY A 759 -26.97 -2.92 6.39
C GLY A 759 -26.07 -1.79 6.84
N SER A 760 -24.82 -1.92 6.38
CA SER A 760 -23.77 -0.90 6.45
C SER A 760 -22.96 -0.91 5.14
N VAL A 761 -22.83 0.25 4.52
CA VAL A 761 -22.00 0.47 3.33
C VAL A 761 -21.23 1.78 3.45
N ALA A 762 -20.15 1.90 2.67
CA ALA A 762 -19.58 3.20 2.33
C ALA A 762 -19.78 3.48 0.84
N VAL A 763 -20.08 4.73 0.49
CA VAL A 763 -20.30 5.15 -0.90
C VAL A 763 -19.54 6.43 -1.22
N THR A 764 -19.03 6.52 -2.45
CA THR A 764 -18.41 7.74 -3.00
C THR A 764 -18.37 7.70 -4.52
N ASP A 765 -17.85 8.76 -5.14
CA ASP A 765 -17.59 8.88 -6.59
C ASP A 765 -18.80 8.46 -7.45
N VAL A 766 -19.97 9.06 -7.23
CA VAL A 766 -21.08 8.94 -8.18
C VAL A 766 -20.75 9.85 -9.37
N GLN A 767 -20.56 9.24 -10.53
CA GLN A 767 -20.02 9.95 -11.70
C GLN A 767 -20.51 9.34 -13.02
N LEU A 768 -20.64 10.19 -14.03
CA LEU A 768 -20.71 9.74 -15.43
C LEU A 768 -19.29 9.53 -15.94
N GLN A 769 -19.05 8.46 -16.68
CA GLN A 769 -17.76 8.16 -17.31
C GLN A 769 -17.94 7.82 -18.78
N ARG A 770 -16.94 8.18 -19.59
CA ARG A 770 -16.76 7.68 -20.95
C ARG A 770 -15.73 6.56 -20.89
N MET A 771 -16.18 5.34 -21.10
CA MET A 771 -15.34 4.14 -21.13
C MET A 771 -14.99 3.73 -22.56
N ASP A 772 -15.83 4.04 -23.54
CA ASP A 772 -15.69 3.62 -24.96
C ASP A 772 -14.49 4.17 -25.74
#